data_AF-A0A925CAE8-F1
#
_entry.id   AF-A0A925CAE8-F1
#
_cell.length_a   1.000
_cell.length_b   1.000
_cell.length_c   1.000
_cell.angle_alpha   90.00
_cell.angle_beta   90.00
_cell.angle_gamma   90.00
#
_symmetry.space_group_name_H-M   'P 1'
#
loop_
_entity.id
_entity.type
_entity.pdbx_description
1 polymer ?
#
loop_
_entity_poly.entity_id
_entity_poly.type
_entity_poly.pdbx_seq_one_letter_code
_entity_poly.pdbx_strand_id
1 'polypeptide(L)'
;MRTNRVLMMLAACGTAAAFTSGANGQTVINLSGATLLENFFRAPASTNDYIDANGNCMARVYGSGVEQLAPGVLPPTPATDHWAVQYRSVGSVNGFQELVNYGQTFVTGDHDDAPLCFCVATSAYYNRIQYIATGAATGPYNQGNPGGAPVRSDMTTLIATYEMPQTPSAGGLRVDMAPVDVPATWAVRQAGVPVYSANPTEEGYGSNPRRSVNKAGGSAGADLDSLLADLGPLNLFDPNLASSANENTIFDTSIAFAPIATLTNFGTGLTQIDATDLQHLVTTGRRVTGENLVMVTRDVGSGTRNGWTNSIGIDPSFGVGENIGALSTQSGLNLIGPDFQPSNKGGSSGLEATVQNHRLAIGYSGAERGVESGWLTGGRIELLAVRNDHISGTDYSRPTIDDVLDNDANGYMIGGPAVFATIGFPGSAPENKGGLGWAEPFCDANFNGIYDAGETFADLNNDTVWSQTETRPADIDLLPSMRNVEAAAYINNITRSVLAFAGDPGAIETVFTPGEWLATRLILTAATDNVQNPLDPTDLIENPNFNSTLQDFTRNNPTSVLRNPAYASFGVASLNGKVPTRKTGVTFTDGNTGTHYVLQSGTTIGYTQNMPMRNRIAGDFDGNGVRNVNDTAEMILAWGQRNGGPAWVAPIGTGLIAGAPSGDASIEMLGDFNGDGNFTSADARYFADGLATSTGSGQVDRRAGFTAVDAAFGGNFFGTTLAHGTYNNGDSRADVAGGAGFTPGFAPIGQDGAVNAADLDYIYGQFRRNANVTDGQLNWSNLAEAINADLSADMNGDLVINQADIDEVLAILETTGGDVNLDGVCDDADAAIAQGNIDMPGGWAMGDVSGDGTVTQADLDLIDDCIGGDCPVDFSGDGLVGSSDITAFLQVWFADIAGGTTNADFNNSGGTGSADITAFLSAWFAALGTGC
;
A
#
# COMPACT_ATOMS: atom_id res chain seq x y z
N MET A 1 18.11 -76.31 -51.06
CA MET A 1 17.37 -75.74 -49.90
C MET A 1 18.31 -75.60 -48.71
N ARG A 2 18.83 -74.38 -48.47
CA ARG A 2 19.62 -73.88 -47.30
C ARG A 2 20.72 -72.91 -47.77
N THR A 3 20.34 -71.77 -48.36
CA THR A 3 21.28 -70.64 -48.58
C THR A 3 20.64 -69.26 -48.75
N ASN A 4 19.30 -69.13 -48.68
CA ASN A 4 18.58 -67.85 -48.87
C ASN A 4 17.87 -67.33 -47.60
N ARG A 5 18.39 -67.64 -46.40
CA ARG A 5 17.86 -67.07 -45.14
C ARG A 5 18.88 -66.29 -44.30
N VAL A 6 20.15 -66.22 -44.72
CA VAL A 6 21.19 -65.48 -44.00
C VAL A 6 21.44 -64.09 -44.62
N LEU A 7 21.09 -63.86 -45.89
CA LEU A 7 21.23 -62.53 -46.51
C LEU A 7 20.09 -61.54 -46.18
N MET A 8 18.93 -62.00 -45.69
CA MET A 8 17.84 -61.11 -45.26
C MET A 8 17.91 -60.69 -43.78
N MET A 9 18.85 -61.22 -42.99
CA MET A 9 19.10 -60.77 -41.60
C MET A 9 20.26 -59.77 -41.47
N LEU A 10 21.09 -59.60 -42.51
CA LEU A 10 22.19 -58.62 -42.50
C LEU A 10 21.82 -57.28 -43.16
N ALA A 11 20.70 -57.19 -43.88
CA ALA A 11 20.13 -55.92 -44.36
C ALA A 11 19.12 -55.30 -43.36
N ALA A 12 18.75 -56.01 -42.30
CA ALA A 12 17.87 -55.50 -41.23
C ALA A 12 18.64 -54.95 -40.00
N CYS A 13 19.97 -55.01 -40.02
CA CYS A 13 20.83 -54.48 -38.96
C CYS A 13 21.85 -53.44 -39.46
N GLY A 14 21.71 -52.94 -40.69
CA GLY A 14 22.66 -52.01 -41.34
C GLY A 14 22.15 -50.59 -41.59
N THR A 15 20.89 -50.30 -41.29
CA THR A 15 20.28 -48.96 -41.38
C THR A 15 19.43 -48.65 -40.15
N ALA A 16 19.89 -49.09 -38.98
CA ALA A 16 19.76 -48.25 -37.80
C ALA A 16 20.91 -47.26 -37.88
N ALA A 17 20.75 -46.22 -38.70
CA ALA A 17 21.44 -44.97 -38.43
C ALA A 17 21.14 -44.67 -36.97
N ALA A 18 22.19 -44.42 -36.20
CA ALA A 18 22.10 -44.12 -34.80
C ALA A 18 21.13 -42.94 -34.60
N PHE A 19 19.87 -43.22 -34.30
CA PHE A 19 19.12 -42.39 -33.38
C PHE A 19 19.70 -42.72 -31.99
N THR A 20 20.91 -42.24 -31.75
CA THR A 20 21.17 -41.71 -30.43
C THR A 20 20.13 -40.59 -30.27
N SER A 21 19.04 -40.87 -29.58
CA SER A 21 18.27 -39.79 -28.95
C SER A 21 19.28 -39.11 -28.02
N GLY A 22 19.94 -38.06 -28.53
CA GLY A 22 20.84 -37.26 -27.72
C GLY A 22 20.04 -36.78 -26.52
N ALA A 23 20.59 -36.96 -25.32
CA ALA A 23 20.08 -36.22 -24.17
C ALA A 23 20.31 -34.74 -24.49
N ASN A 24 19.27 -34.02 -24.92
CA ASN A 24 19.29 -32.57 -24.93
C ASN A 24 19.08 -32.11 -23.49
N GLY A 25 19.96 -31.25 -22.99
CA GLY A 25 19.78 -30.65 -21.67
C GLY A 25 18.71 -29.56 -21.73
N GLN A 26 17.88 -29.46 -20.69
CA GLN A 26 16.93 -28.36 -20.55
C GLN A 26 17.65 -27.01 -20.57
N THR A 27 17.13 -26.03 -21.31
CA THR A 27 17.64 -24.65 -21.26
C THR A 27 16.97 -23.91 -20.10
N VAL A 28 17.77 -23.22 -19.28
CA VAL A 28 17.26 -22.49 -18.12
C VAL A 28 16.63 -21.17 -18.54
N ILE A 29 15.45 -20.89 -17.99
CA ILE A 29 14.76 -19.61 -18.11
C ILE A 29 14.47 -19.12 -16.70
N ASN A 30 15.06 -18.00 -16.30
CA ASN A 30 14.84 -17.45 -14.95
C ASN A 30 13.89 -16.25 -15.01
N LEU A 31 12.85 -16.32 -14.19
CA LEU A 31 11.83 -15.30 -14.01
C LEU A 31 11.87 -14.80 -12.57
N SER A 32 11.76 -13.48 -12.39
CA SER A 32 11.60 -12.88 -11.07
C SER A 32 10.55 -11.77 -11.11
N GLY A 33 9.56 -11.81 -10.23
CA GLY A 33 8.57 -10.74 -10.17
C GLY A 33 7.20 -11.11 -9.60
N ALA A 34 6.18 -10.83 -10.40
CA ALA A 34 4.77 -10.67 -10.04
C ALA A 34 4.14 -11.80 -9.23
N THR A 35 3.72 -11.47 -8.01
CA THR A 35 2.92 -12.37 -7.15
C THR A 35 1.54 -12.69 -7.73
N LEU A 36 0.96 -11.79 -8.54
CA LEU A 36 -0.37 -11.96 -9.11
C LEU A 36 -0.39 -13.03 -10.21
N LEU A 37 0.64 -13.06 -11.06
CA LEU A 37 0.79 -14.05 -12.13
C LEU A 37 1.30 -15.42 -11.64
N GLU A 38 1.51 -15.59 -10.33
CA GLU A 38 1.97 -16.86 -9.75
C GLU A 38 1.09 -18.04 -10.19
N ASN A 39 -0.24 -17.86 -10.21
CA ASN A 39 -1.18 -18.93 -10.59
C ASN A 39 -0.96 -19.40 -12.04
N PHE A 40 -0.58 -18.49 -12.94
CA PHE A 40 -0.25 -18.82 -14.32
C PHE A 40 1.04 -19.63 -14.40
N PHE A 41 2.13 -19.17 -13.76
CA PHE A 41 3.42 -19.86 -13.79
C PHE A 41 3.42 -21.23 -13.10
N ARG A 42 2.42 -21.49 -12.25
CA ARG A 42 2.20 -22.81 -11.63
C ARG A 42 1.31 -23.71 -12.48
N ALA A 43 0.59 -23.17 -13.46
CA ALA A 43 -0.28 -23.95 -14.34
C ALA A 43 0.55 -24.67 -15.40
N PRO A 44 0.20 -25.92 -15.76
CA PRO A 44 0.81 -26.61 -16.91
C PRO A 44 0.72 -25.79 -18.21
N ALA A 45 -0.37 -25.03 -18.37
CA ALA A 45 -0.63 -24.18 -19.53
C ALA A 45 0.49 -23.17 -19.82
N SER A 46 1.21 -22.67 -18.81
CA SER A 46 2.30 -21.71 -19.00
C SER A 46 3.42 -22.21 -19.91
N THR A 47 3.60 -23.52 -19.99
CA THR A 47 4.68 -24.19 -20.74
C THR A 47 4.14 -25.23 -21.72
N ASN A 48 2.84 -25.16 -22.06
CA ASN A 48 2.28 -25.97 -23.13
C ASN A 48 2.72 -25.39 -24.48
N ASP A 49 3.18 -26.26 -25.38
CA ASP A 49 3.74 -25.83 -26.66
C ASP A 49 2.66 -25.40 -27.65
N TYR A 50 2.63 -24.11 -27.95
CA TYR A 50 1.79 -23.49 -28.96
C TYR A 50 2.55 -23.30 -30.27
N ILE A 51 3.82 -22.89 -30.24
CA ILE A 51 4.60 -22.46 -31.43
C ILE A 51 5.56 -23.52 -31.99
N ASP A 52 5.65 -24.72 -31.40
CA ASP A 52 6.66 -25.74 -31.71
C ASP A 52 8.07 -25.30 -31.32
N ALA A 53 8.22 -24.86 -30.07
CA ALA A 53 9.47 -24.25 -29.61
C ALA A 53 10.68 -25.21 -29.64
N ASN A 54 10.45 -26.53 -29.62
CA ASN A 54 11.50 -27.55 -29.69
C ASN A 54 11.70 -28.11 -31.12
N GLY A 55 10.84 -27.76 -32.09
CA GLY A 55 10.94 -28.15 -33.49
C GLY A 55 10.67 -29.64 -33.75
N ASN A 56 9.81 -30.27 -32.95
CA ASN A 56 9.46 -31.69 -33.09
C ASN A 56 8.11 -31.91 -33.80
N CYS A 57 7.47 -30.84 -34.27
CA CYS A 57 6.17 -30.82 -34.93
C CYS A 57 4.97 -31.21 -34.05
N MET A 58 5.13 -31.15 -32.72
CA MET A 58 4.06 -31.37 -31.74
C MET A 58 3.68 -30.08 -31.02
N ALA A 59 2.95 -29.22 -31.72
CA ALA A 59 2.45 -27.98 -31.14
C ALA A 59 0.96 -27.80 -31.34
N ARG A 60 0.35 -27.00 -30.45
CA ARG A 60 -1.08 -26.80 -30.44
C ARG A 60 -1.57 -26.06 -31.67
N VAL A 61 -0.79 -25.14 -32.22
CA VAL A 61 -1.12 -24.41 -33.45
C VAL A 61 -1.37 -25.34 -34.66
N TYR A 62 -0.76 -26.53 -34.68
CA TYR A 62 -0.97 -27.53 -35.74
C TYR A 62 -2.16 -28.47 -35.50
N GLY A 63 -2.88 -28.33 -34.39
CA GLY A 63 -3.92 -29.29 -33.96
C GLY A 63 -3.36 -30.69 -33.60
N SER A 64 -2.04 -30.83 -33.49
CA SER A 64 -1.31 -32.11 -33.40
C SER A 64 -1.29 -32.74 -32.00
N GLY A 65 -1.69 -31.99 -30.96
CA GLY A 65 -1.68 -32.44 -29.57
C GLY A 65 -1.39 -31.31 -28.59
N VAL A 66 -1.18 -31.63 -27.31
CA VAL A 66 -0.62 -30.71 -26.31
C VAL A 66 0.71 -31.32 -25.85
N GLU A 67 1.82 -30.63 -26.12
CA GLU A 67 3.13 -30.98 -25.55
C GLU A 67 3.45 -30.11 -24.35
N GLN A 68 4.06 -30.69 -23.32
CA GLN A 68 4.45 -30.01 -22.09
C GLN A 68 5.97 -29.88 -22.04
N LEU A 69 6.50 -28.69 -22.30
CA LEU A 69 7.94 -28.44 -22.48
C LEU A 69 8.76 -28.42 -21.18
N ALA A 70 8.08 -28.38 -20.03
CA ALA A 70 8.70 -28.26 -18.71
C ALA A 70 8.00 -29.17 -17.69
N PRO A 71 8.05 -30.52 -17.81
CA PRO A 71 7.19 -31.43 -17.04
C PRO A 71 7.51 -31.54 -15.53
N GLY A 72 8.68 -31.05 -15.07
CA GLY A 72 9.02 -31.02 -13.64
C GLY A 72 10.24 -31.85 -13.22
N VAL A 73 11.00 -32.43 -14.15
CA VAL A 73 12.13 -33.30 -13.82
C VAL A 73 13.42 -32.47 -13.65
N LEU A 74 14.19 -32.75 -12.60
CA LEU A 74 15.55 -32.20 -12.41
C LEU A 74 16.56 -32.91 -13.34
N PRO A 75 17.61 -32.23 -13.82
CA PRO A 75 18.63 -32.86 -14.64
C PRO A 75 19.31 -34.07 -13.94
N PRO A 76 19.71 -35.12 -14.69
CA PRO A 76 19.61 -35.27 -16.15
C PRO A 76 18.20 -35.69 -16.61
N THR A 77 17.70 -35.08 -17.68
CA THR A 77 16.32 -35.25 -18.16
C THR A 77 16.22 -36.01 -19.50
N PRO A 78 15.04 -36.57 -19.81
CA PRO A 78 14.74 -37.10 -21.15
C PRO A 78 14.77 -36.01 -22.22
N ALA A 79 14.94 -36.39 -23.49
CA ALA A 79 14.98 -35.44 -24.62
C ALA A 79 13.66 -34.69 -24.89
N THR A 80 12.56 -35.08 -24.23
CA THR A 80 11.26 -34.40 -24.28
C THR A 80 11.18 -33.17 -23.37
N ASP A 81 12.15 -32.98 -22.48
CA ASP A 81 12.21 -31.86 -21.56
C ASP A 81 13.05 -30.74 -22.17
N HIS A 82 12.39 -29.67 -22.60
CA HIS A 82 13.03 -28.59 -23.36
C HIS A 82 13.44 -27.41 -22.46
N TRP A 83 12.59 -27.04 -21.49
CA TRP A 83 12.81 -25.89 -20.61
C TRP A 83 12.99 -26.27 -19.14
N ALA A 84 13.87 -25.52 -18.47
CA ALA A 84 14.02 -25.45 -17.02
C ALA A 84 13.60 -24.04 -16.56
N VAL A 85 12.29 -23.87 -16.33
CA VAL A 85 11.66 -22.61 -15.93
C VAL A 85 11.78 -22.45 -14.41
N GLN A 86 12.56 -21.46 -13.97
CA GLN A 86 12.72 -21.08 -12.57
C GLN A 86 12.02 -19.75 -12.34
N TYR A 87 11.00 -19.74 -11.49
CA TYR A 87 10.23 -18.54 -11.15
C TYR A 87 10.38 -18.21 -9.65
N ARG A 88 10.77 -16.98 -9.34
CA ARG A 88 10.84 -16.43 -7.97
C ARG A 88 9.80 -15.33 -7.79
N SER A 89 8.93 -15.52 -6.80
CA SER A 89 7.86 -14.59 -6.42
C SER A 89 8.39 -13.66 -5.32
N VAL A 90 8.95 -12.52 -5.73
CA VAL A 90 9.60 -11.52 -4.85
C VAL A 90 8.85 -10.17 -4.80
N GLY A 91 7.76 -10.05 -5.57
CA GLY A 91 7.11 -8.77 -5.85
C GLY A 91 7.51 -8.24 -7.23
N SER A 92 6.58 -7.65 -7.94
CA SER A 92 6.69 -7.29 -9.35
C SER A 92 7.82 -6.29 -9.62
N VAL A 93 7.89 -5.23 -8.82
CA VAL A 93 8.91 -4.18 -8.92
C VAL A 93 10.25 -4.65 -8.33
N ASN A 94 10.23 -5.47 -7.28
CA ASN A 94 11.44 -6.11 -6.76
C ASN A 94 12.07 -7.05 -7.80
N GLY A 95 11.25 -7.83 -8.51
CA GLY A 95 11.71 -8.72 -9.58
C GLY A 95 12.15 -7.95 -10.83
N PHE A 96 11.50 -6.83 -11.12
CA PHE A 96 11.99 -5.87 -12.11
C PHE A 96 13.37 -5.31 -11.72
N GLN A 97 13.58 -4.95 -10.46
CA GLN A 97 14.91 -4.53 -9.97
C GLN A 97 15.93 -5.67 -10.07
N GLU A 98 15.54 -6.93 -9.83
CA GLU A 98 16.42 -8.08 -10.07
C GLU A 98 16.76 -8.25 -11.56
N LEU A 99 15.82 -7.97 -12.49
CA LEU A 99 16.11 -7.92 -13.93
C LEU A 99 17.07 -6.78 -14.28
N VAL A 100 16.89 -5.59 -13.71
CA VAL A 100 17.82 -4.47 -13.93
C VAL A 100 19.23 -4.82 -13.45
N ASN A 101 19.34 -5.39 -12.25
CA ASN A 101 20.63 -5.68 -11.62
C ASN A 101 21.32 -6.91 -12.22
N TYR A 102 20.56 -7.94 -12.61
CA TYR A 102 21.07 -9.27 -12.96
C TYR A 102 20.54 -9.82 -14.28
N GLY A 103 19.96 -8.97 -15.13
CA GLY A 103 19.52 -9.36 -16.47
C GLY A 103 20.66 -9.46 -17.50
N GLN A 104 21.81 -8.85 -17.19
CA GLN A 104 22.99 -8.86 -18.06
C GLN A 104 24.20 -9.59 -17.45
N THR A 105 24.14 -9.95 -16.17
CA THR A 105 25.25 -10.56 -15.42
C THR A 105 24.82 -11.83 -14.68
N PHE A 106 25.69 -12.85 -14.68
CA PHE A 106 25.44 -14.07 -13.89
C PHE A 106 25.83 -13.91 -12.43
N VAL A 107 24.93 -14.33 -11.54
CA VAL A 107 25.16 -14.48 -10.10
C VAL A 107 25.59 -15.91 -9.81
N THR A 108 26.65 -16.09 -9.02
CA THR A 108 27.21 -17.40 -8.67
C THR A 108 27.24 -17.66 -7.17
N GLY A 109 26.71 -16.72 -6.38
CA GLY A 109 26.65 -16.77 -4.92
C GLY A 109 25.81 -17.92 -4.37
N ASP A 110 25.77 -18.02 -3.05
CA ASP A 110 24.85 -18.92 -2.35
C ASP A 110 23.45 -18.29 -2.17
N HIS A 111 22.56 -18.96 -1.45
CA HIS A 111 21.20 -18.50 -1.21
C HIS A 111 21.05 -17.21 -0.37
N ASP A 112 22.04 -16.91 0.48
CA ASP A 112 22.04 -15.78 1.43
C ASP A 112 22.79 -14.58 0.84
N ASP A 113 23.52 -14.79 -0.25
CA ASP A 113 24.22 -13.74 -0.94
C ASP A 113 23.25 -12.63 -1.38
N ALA A 114 23.59 -11.40 -0.98
CA ALA A 114 22.81 -10.18 -1.21
C ALA A 114 22.28 -9.98 -2.65
N PRO A 115 22.97 -10.44 -3.72
CA PRO A 115 22.48 -10.27 -5.08
C PRO A 115 21.10 -10.89 -5.34
N LEU A 116 20.81 -12.08 -4.83
CA LEU A 116 19.52 -12.76 -5.02
C LEU A 116 19.14 -13.51 -3.74
N CYS A 117 18.90 -12.77 -2.65
CA CYS A 117 18.61 -13.39 -1.35
C CYS A 117 17.35 -14.26 -1.42
N PHE A 118 17.38 -15.44 -0.81
CA PHE A 118 16.18 -16.26 -0.65
C PHE A 118 15.15 -15.58 0.28
N CYS A 119 15.61 -14.75 1.22
CA CYS A 119 14.84 -14.10 2.28
C CYS A 119 13.75 -13.12 1.79
N VAL A 120 13.89 -12.61 0.56
CA VAL A 120 12.91 -11.69 -0.04
C VAL A 120 11.81 -12.42 -0.83
N ALA A 121 11.98 -13.71 -1.14
CA ALA A 121 11.01 -14.47 -1.91
C ALA A 121 9.89 -15.02 -1.00
N THR A 122 8.64 -14.70 -1.33
CA THR A 122 7.49 -15.31 -0.64
C THR A 122 7.31 -16.78 -1.09
N SER A 123 7.48 -17.05 -2.39
CA SER A 123 7.40 -18.38 -2.99
C SER A 123 8.37 -18.50 -4.17
N ALA A 124 8.76 -19.73 -4.54
CA ALA A 124 9.56 -19.97 -5.74
C ALA A 124 9.35 -21.38 -6.30
N TYR A 125 9.46 -21.53 -7.62
CA TYR A 125 9.08 -22.75 -8.36
C TYR A 125 10.11 -23.10 -9.44
N TYR A 126 10.40 -24.39 -9.58
CA TYR A 126 11.13 -24.97 -10.70
C TYR A 126 10.18 -25.89 -11.46
N ASN A 127 9.85 -25.58 -12.70
CA ASN A 127 8.91 -26.37 -13.51
C ASN A 127 7.65 -26.76 -12.72
N ARG A 128 7.06 -25.78 -12.00
CA ARG A 128 5.90 -25.88 -11.09
C ARG A 128 6.14 -26.57 -9.73
N ILE A 129 7.31 -27.17 -9.50
CA ILE A 129 7.68 -27.74 -8.20
C ILE A 129 8.16 -26.61 -7.28
N GLN A 130 7.46 -26.42 -6.17
CA GLN A 130 7.80 -25.38 -5.20
C GLN A 130 9.11 -25.70 -4.47
N TYR A 131 10.02 -24.73 -4.39
CA TYR A 131 11.25 -24.81 -3.60
C TYR A 131 11.40 -23.70 -2.54
N ILE A 132 10.54 -22.67 -2.57
CA ILE A 132 10.32 -21.74 -1.45
C ILE A 132 8.83 -21.62 -1.20
N ALA A 133 8.41 -21.72 0.06
CA ALA A 133 7.04 -21.57 0.51
C ALA A 133 6.98 -20.67 1.75
N THR A 134 6.24 -19.57 1.67
CA THR A 134 6.08 -18.60 2.77
C THR A 134 7.43 -18.13 3.35
N GLY A 135 8.39 -17.83 2.48
CA GLY A 135 9.75 -17.43 2.87
C GLY A 135 10.64 -18.55 3.43
N ALA A 136 10.22 -19.81 3.36
CA ALA A 136 10.98 -20.95 3.86
C ALA A 136 11.35 -21.94 2.75
N ALA A 137 12.53 -22.56 2.87
CA ALA A 137 13.01 -23.59 1.97
C ALA A 137 12.10 -24.84 1.97
N THR A 138 11.84 -25.40 0.79
CA THR A 138 11.08 -26.65 0.61
C THR A 138 11.52 -27.38 -0.67
N GLY A 139 11.01 -28.59 -0.91
CA GLY A 139 11.20 -29.28 -2.20
C GLY A 139 12.66 -29.38 -2.68
N PRO A 140 12.97 -29.09 -3.96
CA PRO A 140 14.30 -29.24 -4.56
C PRO A 140 15.27 -28.08 -4.25
N TYR A 141 15.04 -27.35 -3.16
CA TYR A 141 15.86 -26.22 -2.73
C TYR A 141 17.36 -26.55 -2.62
N ASN A 142 18.21 -25.67 -3.14
CA ASN A 142 19.67 -25.79 -3.07
C ASN A 142 20.32 -24.52 -2.48
N GLN A 143 20.75 -24.59 -1.22
CA GLN A 143 21.44 -23.53 -0.48
C GLN A 143 22.69 -23.02 -1.18
N GLY A 144 23.39 -23.90 -1.92
CA GLY A 144 24.60 -23.54 -2.65
C GLY A 144 24.35 -22.68 -3.88
N ASN A 145 23.09 -22.45 -4.28
CA ASN A 145 22.73 -21.67 -5.47
C ASN A 145 22.08 -20.34 -5.10
N PRO A 146 22.20 -19.29 -5.95
CA PRO A 146 21.55 -18.00 -5.72
C PRO A 146 20.05 -18.16 -5.51
N GLY A 147 19.51 -17.52 -4.48
CA GLY A 147 18.10 -17.57 -4.13
C GLY A 147 17.55 -18.96 -3.81
N GLY A 148 18.41 -19.95 -3.54
CA GLY A 148 18.00 -21.32 -3.29
C GLY A 148 17.61 -22.13 -4.53
N ALA A 149 17.88 -21.60 -5.73
CA ALA A 149 17.42 -22.17 -7.00
C ALA A 149 17.90 -23.62 -7.20
N PRO A 150 17.05 -24.56 -7.66
CA PRO A 150 17.45 -25.95 -7.84
C PRO A 150 18.60 -26.16 -8.84
N VAL A 151 18.62 -25.39 -9.93
CA VAL A 151 19.64 -25.48 -10.98
C VAL A 151 20.29 -24.13 -11.27
N ARG A 152 21.49 -24.17 -11.87
CA ARG A 152 22.14 -23.00 -12.49
C ARG A 152 22.32 -23.21 -13.98
N SER A 153 22.58 -22.14 -14.72
CA SER A 153 22.84 -22.19 -16.15
C SER A 153 24.35 -22.27 -16.41
N ASP A 154 24.76 -23.13 -17.34
CA ASP A 154 26.05 -22.94 -18.00
C ASP A 154 26.07 -21.55 -18.67
N MET A 155 27.10 -20.75 -18.40
CA MET A 155 27.10 -19.32 -18.74
C MET A 155 27.21 -19.04 -20.25
N THR A 156 27.45 -20.07 -21.07
CA THR A 156 27.57 -19.95 -22.53
C THR A 156 26.39 -20.60 -23.23
N THR A 157 26.09 -21.85 -22.87
CA THR A 157 25.06 -22.67 -23.51
C THR A 157 23.68 -22.52 -22.87
N LEU A 158 23.61 -21.95 -21.66
CA LEU A 158 22.40 -21.80 -20.84
C LEU A 158 21.72 -23.12 -20.44
N ILE A 159 22.36 -24.25 -20.70
CA ILE A 159 21.88 -25.57 -20.30
C ILE A 159 21.90 -25.69 -18.76
N ALA A 160 20.86 -26.30 -18.20
CA ALA A 160 20.72 -26.54 -16.78
C ALA A 160 21.84 -27.44 -16.25
N THR A 161 22.49 -26.98 -15.20
CA THR A 161 23.47 -27.71 -14.41
C THR A 161 22.89 -27.97 -13.02
N TYR A 162 23.05 -29.20 -12.54
CA TYR A 162 22.50 -29.64 -11.28
C TYR A 162 23.55 -30.41 -10.49
N GLU A 163 23.71 -30.05 -9.22
CA GLU A 163 24.53 -30.78 -8.25
C GLU A 163 23.68 -31.21 -7.06
N MET A 164 23.91 -32.43 -6.60
CA MET A 164 23.16 -33.05 -5.50
C MET A 164 23.38 -32.30 -4.17
N PRO A 165 22.37 -32.32 -3.29
CA PRO A 165 21.78 -31.10 -2.74
C PRO A 165 22.71 -30.32 -1.81
N GLN A 166 22.40 -29.02 -1.66
CA GLN A 166 23.13 -28.03 -0.86
C GLN A 166 24.57 -27.77 -1.33
N THR A 167 24.92 -28.22 -2.54
CA THR A 167 26.21 -27.96 -3.19
C THR A 167 25.99 -27.00 -4.37
N PRO A 168 26.85 -25.98 -4.56
CA PRO A 168 26.76 -25.09 -5.71
C PRO A 168 26.83 -25.87 -7.02
N SER A 169 25.83 -25.68 -7.88
CA SER A 169 25.87 -26.17 -9.27
C SER A 169 26.91 -25.37 -10.08
N ALA A 170 27.37 -25.91 -11.21
CA ALA A 170 28.29 -25.18 -12.09
C ALA A 170 27.60 -23.94 -12.73
N GLY A 171 28.38 -22.98 -13.22
CA GLY A 171 27.80 -21.78 -13.87
C GLY A 171 27.11 -20.82 -12.89
N GLY A 172 26.03 -20.16 -13.34
CA GLY A 172 25.36 -19.10 -12.58
C GLY A 172 23.89 -18.88 -12.94
N LEU A 173 23.25 -17.91 -12.28
CA LEU A 173 21.87 -17.49 -12.51
C LEU A 173 21.83 -16.07 -13.09
N ARG A 174 21.04 -15.84 -14.13
CA ARG A 174 20.78 -14.52 -14.73
C ARG A 174 19.28 -14.39 -14.96
N VAL A 175 18.67 -13.27 -14.60
CA VAL A 175 17.23 -13.05 -14.75
C VAL A 175 16.92 -12.76 -16.22
N ASP A 176 16.13 -13.59 -16.89
CA ASP A 176 15.87 -13.42 -18.33
C ASP A 176 14.64 -12.53 -18.58
N MET A 177 13.69 -12.49 -17.65
CA MET A 177 12.51 -11.64 -17.71
C MET A 177 11.94 -11.34 -16.31
N ALA A 178 11.24 -10.22 -16.20
CA ALA A 178 10.44 -9.89 -15.04
C ALA A 178 8.96 -9.84 -15.41
N PRO A 179 8.13 -10.76 -14.90
CA PRO A 179 6.69 -10.58 -14.91
C PRO A 179 6.32 -9.41 -13.99
N VAL A 180 5.63 -8.40 -14.52
CA VAL A 180 5.24 -7.21 -13.77
C VAL A 180 3.73 -7.01 -13.89
N ASP A 181 3.05 -6.71 -12.77
CA ASP A 181 1.58 -6.50 -12.77
C ASP A 181 1.16 -5.19 -13.42
N VAL A 182 2.12 -4.33 -13.73
CA VAL A 182 1.97 -2.99 -14.29
C VAL A 182 3.05 -2.76 -15.36
N PRO A 183 2.87 -1.82 -16.29
CA PRO A 183 3.93 -1.39 -17.19
C PRO A 183 5.20 -0.99 -16.44
N ALA A 184 6.37 -1.18 -17.05
CA ALA A 184 7.66 -0.81 -16.45
C ALA A 184 7.75 0.68 -16.12
N THR A 185 7.04 1.56 -16.85
CA THR A 185 6.94 2.99 -16.52
C THR A 185 6.33 3.24 -15.14
N TRP A 186 5.47 2.35 -14.65
CA TRP A 186 4.81 2.44 -13.34
C TRP A 186 5.65 1.79 -12.22
N ALA A 187 6.77 1.15 -12.57
CA ALA A 187 7.66 0.45 -11.66
C ALA A 187 8.94 1.23 -11.36
N VAL A 188 9.21 2.31 -12.10
CA VAL A 188 10.49 3.03 -12.10
C VAL A 188 10.33 4.43 -11.54
N ARG A 189 11.21 4.80 -10.60
CA ARG A 189 11.27 6.16 -10.05
C ARG A 189 11.87 7.17 -11.02
N GLN A 190 11.45 8.43 -10.91
CA GLN A 190 11.97 9.56 -11.68
C GLN A 190 12.68 10.55 -10.76
N ALA A 191 13.78 11.14 -11.23
CA ALA A 191 14.45 12.21 -10.51
C ALA A 191 13.52 13.45 -10.45
N GLY A 192 13.54 14.16 -9.32
CA GLY A 192 12.72 15.36 -9.13
C GLY A 192 12.32 15.58 -7.69
N VAL A 193 11.50 16.59 -7.45
CA VAL A 193 10.87 16.84 -6.15
C VAL A 193 9.70 15.85 -5.99
N PRO A 194 9.65 15.03 -4.93
CA PRO A 194 8.57 14.06 -4.75
C PRO A 194 7.18 14.73 -4.68
N VAL A 195 6.22 14.18 -5.42
CA VAL A 195 4.82 14.65 -5.44
C VAL A 195 3.89 13.44 -5.37
N TYR A 196 2.93 13.44 -4.43
CA TYR A 196 2.04 12.30 -4.20
C TYR A 196 1.11 11.99 -5.39
N SER A 197 0.84 12.99 -6.22
CA SER A 197 0.00 12.90 -7.41
C SER A 197 0.81 12.86 -8.71
N ALA A 198 2.14 12.64 -8.62
CA ALA A 198 2.95 12.50 -9.82
C ALA A 198 2.48 11.28 -10.61
N ASN A 199 2.32 11.47 -11.91
CA ASN A 199 2.05 10.38 -12.83
C ASN A 199 3.35 9.63 -13.19
N PRO A 200 3.25 8.40 -13.72
CA PRO A 200 4.38 7.69 -14.30
C PRO A 200 5.14 8.58 -15.28
N THR A 201 6.48 8.57 -15.21
CA THR A 201 7.41 9.39 -16.00
C THR A 201 7.50 10.88 -15.65
N GLU A 202 6.64 11.41 -14.78
CA GLU A 202 6.78 12.79 -14.27
C GLU A 202 7.90 12.91 -13.24
N GLU A 203 8.48 14.11 -13.11
CA GLU A 203 9.54 14.39 -12.14
C GLU A 203 9.10 14.07 -10.70
N GLY A 204 9.95 13.37 -9.96
CA GLY A 204 9.69 13.02 -8.55
C GLY A 204 8.81 11.77 -8.33
N TYR A 205 8.25 11.17 -9.38
CA TYR A 205 7.50 9.92 -9.28
C TYR A 205 8.33 8.81 -8.62
N GLY A 206 7.72 8.03 -7.73
CA GLY A 206 8.35 6.88 -7.07
C GLY A 206 9.40 7.23 -6.03
N SER A 207 9.44 8.48 -5.54
CA SER A 207 10.56 9.01 -4.75
C SER A 207 10.18 9.55 -3.36
N ASN A 208 9.08 9.10 -2.77
CA ASN A 208 8.69 9.49 -1.40
C ASN A 208 9.84 9.26 -0.38
N PRO A 209 10.30 10.30 0.34
CA PRO A 209 11.39 10.19 1.30
C PRO A 209 10.99 9.57 2.64
N ARG A 210 9.68 9.41 2.93
CA ARG A 210 9.18 8.87 4.19
C ARG A 210 9.63 7.41 4.37
N ARG A 211 10.25 7.12 5.51
CA ARG A 211 10.66 5.76 5.91
C ARG A 211 9.72 5.19 6.97
N SER A 212 9.61 3.87 7.02
CA SER A 212 8.76 3.19 8.00
C SER A 212 9.31 3.28 9.42
N VAL A 213 8.41 3.27 10.40
CA VAL A 213 8.76 3.28 11.83
C VAL A 213 8.26 2.00 12.51
N ASN A 214 8.81 1.66 13.66
CA ASN A 214 8.29 0.58 14.50
C ASN A 214 7.08 1.08 15.31
N LYS A 215 6.42 0.18 16.05
CA LYS A 215 5.25 0.52 16.89
C LYS A 215 5.51 1.53 18.01
N ALA A 216 6.77 1.88 18.26
CA ALA A 216 7.16 2.91 19.23
C ALA A 216 7.64 4.20 18.54
N GLY A 217 7.45 4.33 17.22
CA GLY A 217 7.86 5.50 16.44
C GLY A 217 9.35 5.57 16.08
N GLY A 218 10.14 4.53 16.40
CA GLY A 218 11.58 4.48 16.12
C GLY A 218 11.95 3.69 14.85
N SER A 219 13.21 3.75 14.42
CA SER A 219 13.70 3.05 13.22
C SER A 219 14.12 1.59 13.44
N ALA A 220 14.32 1.17 14.71
CA ALA A 220 14.79 -0.19 15.01
C ALA A 220 13.78 -1.26 14.58
N GLY A 221 14.20 -2.18 13.69
CA GLY A 221 13.31 -3.20 13.10
C GLY A 221 12.30 -2.65 12.09
N ALA A 222 12.50 -1.40 11.65
CA ALA A 222 11.73 -0.70 10.63
C ALA A 222 12.71 -0.03 9.64
N ASP A 223 12.52 1.25 9.31
CA ASP A 223 13.37 2.04 8.41
C ASP A 223 13.39 1.54 6.96
N LEU A 224 12.28 0.97 6.50
CA LEU A 224 12.11 0.60 5.10
C LEU A 224 11.78 1.86 4.29
N ASP A 225 12.50 2.09 3.20
CA ASP A 225 12.12 3.12 2.23
C ASP A 225 11.00 2.65 1.30
N SER A 226 10.35 3.64 0.67
CA SER A 226 9.23 3.44 -0.23
C SER A 226 9.59 3.86 -1.65
N LEU A 227 10.83 3.59 -2.09
CA LEU A 227 11.33 4.00 -3.39
C LEU A 227 11.00 2.95 -4.47
N LEU A 228 10.53 3.40 -5.63
CA LEU A 228 10.38 2.53 -6.80
C LEU A 228 11.75 2.15 -7.41
N ALA A 229 11.75 1.19 -8.34
CA ALA A 229 12.97 0.64 -8.90
C ALA A 229 13.82 1.72 -9.58
N ASP A 230 15.13 1.56 -9.46
CA ASP A 230 16.14 2.35 -10.17
C ASP A 230 16.58 1.58 -11.42
N LEU A 231 16.46 2.23 -12.59
CA LEU A 231 16.90 1.67 -13.88
C LEU A 231 18.42 1.52 -13.98
N GLY A 232 19.18 2.23 -13.14
CA GLY A 232 20.63 2.27 -13.24
C GLY A 232 21.08 2.64 -14.66
N PRO A 233 21.86 1.79 -15.35
CA PRO A 233 22.34 2.08 -16.70
C PRO A 233 21.35 1.71 -17.81
N LEU A 234 20.22 1.06 -17.50
CA LEU A 234 19.25 0.60 -18.50
C LEU A 234 18.27 1.71 -18.89
N ASN A 235 17.55 1.50 -19.99
CA ASN A 235 16.53 2.43 -20.47
C ASN A 235 15.24 1.68 -20.84
N LEU A 236 14.09 2.35 -20.74
CA LEU A 236 12.83 1.80 -21.26
C LEU A 236 12.73 2.05 -22.77
N PHE A 237 11.95 1.21 -23.46
CA PHE A 237 11.62 1.40 -24.87
C PHE A 237 10.64 2.56 -25.08
N ASP A 238 10.95 3.45 -26.03
CA ASP A 238 10.04 4.49 -26.51
C ASP A 238 9.59 4.18 -27.94
N PRO A 239 8.31 3.89 -28.19
CA PRO A 239 7.80 3.58 -29.52
C PRO A 239 7.93 4.74 -30.51
N ASN A 240 8.01 5.99 -30.05
CA ASN A 240 8.20 7.17 -30.93
C ASN A 240 9.66 7.33 -31.38
N LEU A 241 10.58 6.65 -30.72
CA LEU A 241 12.02 6.70 -30.96
C LEU A 241 12.62 5.30 -31.07
N ALA A 242 11.94 4.38 -31.77
CA ALA A 242 12.34 2.97 -31.86
C ALA A 242 13.82 2.76 -32.27
N SER A 243 14.37 3.64 -33.13
CA SER A 243 15.79 3.63 -33.54
C SER A 243 16.82 3.85 -32.41
N SER A 244 16.38 4.29 -31.23
CA SER A 244 17.23 4.49 -30.05
C SER A 244 17.41 3.23 -29.20
N ALA A 245 16.61 2.18 -29.47
CA ALA A 245 16.69 0.91 -28.77
C ALA A 245 18.06 0.24 -28.98
N ASN A 246 18.60 -0.36 -27.93
CA ASN A 246 19.93 -0.98 -27.89
C ASN A 246 19.96 -2.15 -26.88
N GLU A 247 21.10 -2.82 -26.70
CA GLU A 247 21.19 -4.01 -25.83
C GLU A 247 20.84 -3.81 -24.34
N ASN A 248 20.64 -2.55 -23.91
CA ASN A 248 20.23 -2.15 -22.55
C ASN A 248 18.75 -1.72 -22.48
N THR A 249 18.02 -1.79 -23.59
CA THR A 249 16.61 -1.37 -23.66
C THR A 249 15.70 -2.46 -23.12
N ILE A 250 14.83 -2.06 -22.19
CA ILE A 250 13.77 -2.88 -21.61
C ILE A 250 12.49 -2.70 -22.42
N PHE A 251 11.88 -3.82 -22.79
CA PHE A 251 10.61 -3.90 -23.52
C PHE A 251 9.54 -4.49 -22.63
N ASP A 252 8.35 -3.89 -22.68
CA ASP A 252 7.14 -4.44 -22.08
C ASP A 252 6.34 -5.21 -23.13
N THR A 253 5.97 -6.44 -22.77
CA THR A 253 5.05 -7.27 -23.55
C THR A 253 3.75 -7.44 -22.77
N SER A 254 2.71 -6.68 -23.12
CA SER A 254 1.41 -6.75 -22.46
C SER A 254 0.69 -8.07 -22.76
N ILE A 255 0.06 -8.64 -21.74
CA ILE A 255 -0.61 -9.95 -21.83
C ILE A 255 -2.08 -9.92 -21.40
N ALA A 256 -2.42 -9.18 -20.34
CA ALA A 256 -3.74 -9.17 -19.74
C ALA A 256 -3.92 -7.95 -18.85
N PHE A 257 -5.17 -7.52 -18.66
CA PHE A 257 -5.56 -6.66 -17.56
C PHE A 257 -5.84 -7.51 -16.31
N ALA A 258 -5.28 -7.08 -15.19
CA ALA A 258 -5.44 -7.70 -13.89
C ALA A 258 -6.25 -6.77 -12.95
N PRO A 259 -7.54 -7.07 -12.69
CA PRO A 259 -8.33 -6.30 -11.74
C PRO A 259 -7.84 -6.52 -10.31
N ILE A 260 -7.72 -5.44 -9.53
CA ILE A 260 -7.26 -5.47 -8.14
C ILE A 260 -8.40 -4.98 -7.26
N ALA A 261 -8.92 -5.88 -6.42
CA ALA A 261 -10.08 -5.65 -5.58
C ALA A 261 -9.71 -4.92 -4.29
N THR A 262 -10.52 -3.93 -3.89
CA THR A 262 -10.43 -3.28 -2.57
C THR A 262 -11.11 -4.15 -1.51
N LEU A 263 -10.31 -4.69 -0.59
CA LEU A 263 -10.71 -5.59 0.47
C LEU A 263 -11.11 -4.83 1.73
N THR A 264 -12.07 -5.37 2.48
CA THR A 264 -12.43 -4.88 3.81
C THR A 264 -12.73 -6.03 4.76
N ASN A 265 -12.39 -5.84 6.04
CA ASN A 265 -12.96 -6.65 7.11
C ASN A 265 -14.37 -6.13 7.45
N PHE A 266 -15.30 -7.04 7.73
CA PHE A 266 -16.66 -6.69 8.14
C PHE A 266 -16.72 -5.77 9.38
N GLY A 267 -15.71 -5.83 10.25
CA GLY A 267 -15.63 -4.97 11.43
C GLY A 267 -15.49 -3.48 11.15
N THR A 268 -15.09 -3.09 9.93
CA THR A 268 -15.03 -1.68 9.51
C THR A 268 -16.43 -1.07 9.44
N GLY A 269 -17.45 -1.87 9.10
CA GLY A 269 -18.81 -1.40 8.81
C GLY A 269 -18.98 -0.79 7.41
N LEU A 270 -17.93 -0.77 6.58
CA LEU A 270 -17.98 -0.20 5.25
C LEU A 270 -18.39 -1.23 4.19
N THR A 271 -19.26 -0.81 3.29
CA THR A 271 -19.68 -1.60 2.12
C THR A 271 -19.27 -0.95 0.79
N GLN A 272 -18.96 0.34 0.83
CA GLN A 272 -18.60 1.15 -0.32
C GLN A 272 -17.68 2.30 0.12
N ILE A 273 -16.89 2.84 -0.81
CA ILE A 273 -15.94 3.94 -0.54
C ILE A 273 -15.64 4.72 -1.83
N ASP A 274 -15.37 6.02 -1.68
CA ASP A 274 -14.93 6.87 -2.80
C ASP A 274 -13.43 6.68 -3.07
N ALA A 275 -13.01 6.82 -4.32
CA ALA A 275 -11.60 6.74 -4.68
C ALA A 275 -10.78 7.85 -4.01
N THR A 276 -11.33 9.06 -3.84
CA THR A 276 -10.68 10.15 -3.09
C THR A 276 -10.51 9.85 -1.60
N ASP A 277 -11.44 9.12 -0.97
CA ASP A 277 -11.28 8.66 0.42
C ASP A 277 -10.22 7.53 0.51
N LEU A 278 -10.10 6.69 -0.51
CA LEU A 278 -9.00 5.73 -0.64
C LEU A 278 -7.64 6.41 -0.84
N GLN A 279 -7.56 7.49 -1.63
CA GLN A 279 -6.35 8.32 -1.77
C GLN A 279 -5.92 8.86 -0.40
N HIS A 280 -6.88 9.36 0.39
CA HIS A 280 -6.64 9.85 1.73
C HIS A 280 -6.14 8.74 2.67
N LEU A 281 -6.85 7.61 2.70
CA LEU A 281 -6.54 6.49 3.58
C LEU A 281 -5.18 5.86 3.28
N VAL A 282 -4.83 5.64 2.01
CA VAL A 282 -3.57 4.98 1.64
C VAL A 282 -2.34 5.84 1.90
N THR A 283 -2.49 7.17 1.94
CA THR A 283 -1.35 8.08 2.11
C THR A 283 -1.17 8.54 3.56
N THR A 284 -2.27 8.66 4.32
CA THR A 284 -2.26 9.18 5.69
C THR A 284 -2.48 8.11 6.76
N GLY A 285 -3.02 6.93 6.41
CA GLY A 285 -3.49 5.92 7.36
C GLY A 285 -4.91 6.19 7.89
N ARG A 286 -5.52 7.35 7.62
CA ARG A 286 -6.90 7.66 8.03
C ARG A 286 -7.77 8.15 6.89
N ARG A 287 -9.08 7.99 7.06
CA ARG A 287 -10.09 8.47 6.12
C ARG A 287 -10.18 10.00 6.13
N VAL A 288 -10.81 10.57 5.09
CA VAL A 288 -11.10 12.01 5.03
C VAL A 288 -12.01 12.48 6.17
N THR A 289 -12.78 11.55 6.76
CA THR A 289 -13.60 11.80 7.95
C THR A 289 -12.81 11.85 9.26
N GLY A 290 -11.50 11.65 9.21
CA GLY A 290 -10.61 11.48 10.36
C GLY A 290 -10.61 10.07 10.95
N GLU A 291 -11.49 9.18 10.48
CA GLU A 291 -11.62 7.82 11.02
C GLU A 291 -10.35 7.00 10.79
N ASN A 292 -9.79 6.49 11.89
CA ASN A 292 -8.53 5.76 11.97
C ASN A 292 -8.77 4.25 11.79
N LEU A 293 -8.90 3.82 10.54
CA LEU A 293 -8.93 2.41 10.17
C LEU A 293 -7.50 1.88 10.00
N VAL A 294 -7.35 0.59 9.70
CA VAL A 294 -6.01 0.01 9.45
C VAL A 294 -5.83 -0.25 7.97
N MET A 295 -5.04 0.59 7.30
CA MET A 295 -4.71 0.40 5.89
C MET A 295 -3.53 -0.56 5.72
N VAL A 296 -3.85 -1.81 5.37
CA VAL A 296 -2.86 -2.87 5.18
C VAL A 296 -2.21 -2.72 3.81
N THR A 297 -0.90 -2.47 3.78
CA THR A 297 -0.15 -2.22 2.55
C THR A 297 0.85 -3.33 2.22
N ARG A 298 1.06 -3.54 0.92
CA ARG A 298 2.22 -4.28 0.40
C ARG A 298 3.46 -3.37 0.42
N ASP A 299 4.64 -3.99 0.40
CA ASP A 299 5.87 -3.23 0.13
C ASP A 299 5.81 -2.54 -1.25
N VAL A 300 6.61 -1.48 -1.42
CA VAL A 300 6.63 -0.69 -2.67
C VAL A 300 7.12 -1.52 -3.86
N GLY A 301 7.79 -2.64 -3.59
CA GLY A 301 8.19 -3.66 -4.56
C GLY A 301 7.03 -4.43 -5.21
N SER A 302 5.78 -4.18 -4.83
CA SER A 302 4.59 -4.91 -5.29
C SER A 302 3.90 -4.22 -6.46
N GLY A 303 3.81 -4.89 -7.61
CA GLY A 303 3.03 -4.38 -8.75
C GLY A 303 1.53 -4.28 -8.44
N THR A 304 1.00 -5.13 -7.56
CA THR A 304 -0.38 -5.00 -7.08
C THR A 304 -0.60 -3.71 -6.30
N ARG A 305 0.41 -3.22 -5.55
CA ARG A 305 0.33 -1.89 -4.91
C ARG A 305 0.33 -0.82 -5.98
N ASN A 306 1.27 -0.90 -6.93
CA ASN A 306 1.42 0.13 -7.94
C ASN A 306 0.19 0.23 -8.85
N GLY A 307 -0.39 -0.88 -9.29
CA GLY A 307 -1.61 -0.86 -10.10
C GLY A 307 -2.78 -0.26 -9.34
N TRP A 308 -2.93 -0.63 -8.05
CA TRP A 308 -4.00 -0.11 -7.21
C TRP A 308 -3.86 1.40 -6.94
N THR A 309 -2.67 1.89 -6.54
CA THR A 309 -2.46 3.30 -6.22
C THR A 309 -2.48 4.19 -7.47
N ASN A 310 -1.82 3.76 -8.55
CA ASN A 310 -1.83 4.51 -9.81
C ASN A 310 -3.26 4.66 -10.35
N SER A 311 -4.07 3.60 -10.30
CA SER A 311 -5.47 3.65 -10.77
C SER A 311 -6.34 4.66 -10.02
N ILE A 312 -6.00 4.98 -8.77
CA ILE A 312 -6.67 6.01 -7.99
C ILE A 312 -5.90 7.34 -7.99
N GLY A 313 -4.89 7.54 -8.85
CA GLY A 313 -4.16 8.80 -8.99
C GLY A 313 -3.11 9.08 -7.91
N ILE A 314 -2.59 8.04 -7.25
CA ILE A 314 -1.54 8.16 -6.23
C ILE A 314 -0.25 7.51 -6.71
N ASP A 315 0.85 8.26 -6.62
CA ASP A 315 2.20 7.75 -6.74
C ASP A 315 2.39 6.58 -5.75
N PRO A 316 2.75 5.37 -6.23
CA PRO A 316 2.88 4.20 -5.38
C PRO A 316 3.81 4.39 -4.19
N SER A 317 4.85 5.23 -4.28
CA SER A 317 5.76 5.53 -3.18
C SER A 317 5.08 6.24 -2.00
N PHE A 318 3.97 6.94 -2.22
CA PHE A 318 3.16 7.59 -1.19
C PHE A 318 2.09 6.70 -0.58
N GLY A 319 1.75 5.56 -1.19
CA GLY A 319 0.79 4.58 -0.68
C GLY A 319 1.28 3.74 0.51
N VAL A 320 1.68 4.38 1.61
CA VAL A 320 2.34 3.75 2.78
C VAL A 320 1.37 3.28 3.87
N GLY A 321 0.15 3.82 3.92
CA GLY A 321 -0.84 3.56 4.97
C GLY A 321 -0.27 3.88 6.35
N GLU A 322 -0.40 2.91 7.28
CA GLU A 322 0.15 2.99 8.65
C GLU A 322 1.68 3.17 8.70
N ASN A 323 2.40 2.74 7.66
CA ASN A 323 3.85 2.76 7.53
C ASN A 323 4.63 2.12 8.70
N ILE A 324 4.16 0.97 9.21
CA ILE A 324 4.75 0.27 10.37
C ILE A 324 5.60 -0.95 9.98
N GLY A 325 6.83 -0.99 10.48
CA GLY A 325 7.75 -2.13 10.45
C GLY A 325 8.53 -2.30 9.14
N ALA A 326 9.41 -3.30 9.11
CA ALA A 326 10.20 -3.67 7.93
C ALA A 326 9.41 -4.54 6.93
N LEU A 327 10.03 -4.96 5.83
CA LEU A 327 9.44 -5.91 4.89
C LEU A 327 9.02 -7.22 5.62
N SER A 328 7.73 -7.53 5.58
CA SER A 328 7.12 -8.67 6.29
C SER A 328 6.78 -9.81 5.33
N THR A 329 7.57 -10.88 5.35
CA THR A 329 7.30 -12.16 4.67
C THR A 329 6.83 -13.27 5.62
N GLN A 330 6.79 -13.00 6.93
CA GLN A 330 6.48 -13.99 7.97
C GLN A 330 4.99 -14.02 8.34
N SER A 331 4.41 -15.22 8.40
CA SER A 331 2.97 -15.39 8.68
C SER A 331 2.55 -14.97 10.09
N GLY A 332 3.46 -15.04 11.07
CA GLY A 332 3.19 -14.65 12.45
C GLY A 332 2.85 -13.17 12.63
N LEU A 333 3.35 -12.31 11.75
CA LEU A 333 3.11 -10.86 11.75
C LEU A 333 1.74 -10.48 11.16
N ASN A 334 1.01 -11.44 10.59
CA ASN A 334 -0.33 -11.25 10.03
C ASN A 334 -1.44 -11.62 11.04
N LEU A 335 -1.06 -12.11 12.22
CA LEU A 335 -1.98 -12.55 13.26
C LEU A 335 -2.15 -11.45 14.30
N ILE A 336 -3.31 -11.44 14.95
CA ILE A 336 -3.54 -10.62 16.13
C ILE A 336 -2.59 -11.04 17.25
N GLY A 337 -1.90 -10.08 17.85
CA GLY A 337 -0.89 -10.35 18.87
C GLY A 337 0.17 -9.23 18.96
N PRO A 338 1.08 -9.32 19.94
CA PRO A 338 2.12 -8.30 20.15
C PRO A 338 2.95 -7.95 18.91
N ASP A 339 3.18 -8.94 18.03
CA ASP A 339 3.97 -8.77 16.81
C ASP A 339 3.15 -8.35 15.58
N PHE A 340 1.85 -8.08 15.73
CA PHE A 340 0.98 -7.69 14.61
C PHE A 340 1.60 -6.54 13.82
N GLN A 341 1.71 -6.66 12.50
CA GLN A 341 2.24 -5.58 11.66
C GLN A 341 1.26 -5.30 10.53
N PRO A 342 0.78 -4.07 10.32
CA PRO A 342 -0.16 -3.79 9.25
C PRO A 342 0.51 -3.57 7.87
N SER A 343 1.70 -2.97 7.83
CA SER A 343 2.30 -2.49 6.57
C SER A 343 3.37 -3.44 6.00
N ASN A 344 3.83 -3.11 4.79
CA ASN A 344 5.03 -3.67 4.15
C ASN A 344 4.97 -5.19 3.94
N LYS A 345 3.79 -5.70 3.56
CA LYS A 345 3.60 -7.12 3.29
C LYS A 345 4.31 -7.53 1.99
N GLY A 346 5.14 -8.58 2.04
CA GLY A 346 5.89 -9.07 0.88
C GLY A 346 5.06 -9.86 -0.14
N GLY A 347 3.83 -10.26 0.19
CA GLY A 347 2.97 -11.08 -0.68
C GLY A 347 1.47 -10.86 -0.45
N SER A 348 0.64 -11.11 -1.47
CA SER A 348 -0.82 -10.95 -1.39
C SER A 348 -1.45 -11.81 -0.30
N SER A 349 -0.99 -13.05 -0.10
CA SER A 349 -1.50 -13.89 0.99
C SER A 349 -1.21 -13.34 2.39
N GLY A 350 -0.10 -12.60 2.55
CA GLY A 350 0.21 -11.94 3.83
C GLY A 350 -0.72 -10.76 4.10
N LEU A 351 -0.98 -9.95 3.08
CA LEU A 351 -1.97 -8.87 3.13
C LEU A 351 -3.37 -9.44 3.41
N GLU A 352 -3.82 -10.41 2.60
CA GLU A 352 -5.13 -11.08 2.76
C GLU A 352 -5.30 -11.61 4.19
N ALA A 353 -4.30 -12.31 4.73
CA ALA A 353 -4.33 -12.83 6.11
C ALA A 353 -4.41 -11.71 7.17
N THR A 354 -3.71 -10.59 6.95
CA THR A 354 -3.73 -9.44 7.87
C THR A 354 -5.13 -8.80 7.89
N VAL A 355 -5.74 -8.58 6.71
CA VAL A 355 -7.12 -8.06 6.61
C VAL A 355 -8.13 -9.03 7.21
N GLN A 356 -7.93 -10.35 7.05
CA GLN A 356 -8.80 -11.36 7.67
C GLN A 356 -8.81 -11.33 9.19
N ASN A 357 -7.68 -10.97 9.81
CA ASN A 357 -7.51 -11.04 11.26
C ASN A 357 -7.76 -9.69 11.94
N HIS A 358 -7.47 -8.56 11.31
CA HIS A 358 -7.69 -7.25 11.92
C HIS A 358 -9.06 -6.67 11.55
N ARG A 359 -9.87 -6.34 12.56
CA ARG A 359 -11.29 -6.01 12.35
C ARG A 359 -11.54 -4.62 11.78
N LEU A 360 -10.56 -3.72 11.88
CA LEU A 360 -10.60 -2.40 11.25
C LEU A 360 -9.87 -2.34 9.90
N ALA A 361 -9.45 -3.49 9.35
CA ALA A 361 -8.56 -3.48 8.20
C ALA A 361 -9.27 -3.26 6.86
N ILE A 362 -8.63 -2.43 6.04
CA ILE A 362 -8.83 -2.29 4.59
C ILE A 362 -7.53 -2.69 3.90
N GLY A 363 -7.62 -3.24 2.70
CA GLY A 363 -6.44 -3.55 1.90
C GLY A 363 -6.83 -3.80 0.45
N TYR A 364 -5.97 -4.49 -0.30
CA TYR A 364 -6.19 -4.79 -1.70
C TYR A 364 -5.53 -6.12 -2.10
N SER A 365 -6.16 -6.86 -3.01
CA SER A 365 -5.56 -8.07 -3.62
C SER A 365 -6.13 -8.32 -5.01
N GLY A 366 -5.45 -9.14 -5.80
CA GLY A 366 -5.92 -9.56 -7.12
C GLY A 366 -7.32 -10.16 -7.06
N ALA A 367 -8.24 -9.63 -7.87
CA ALA A 367 -9.63 -10.07 -7.88
C ALA A 367 -9.75 -11.54 -8.30
N GLU A 368 -8.86 -12.06 -9.16
CA GLU A 368 -8.84 -13.44 -9.62
C GLU A 368 -8.69 -14.46 -8.48
N ARG A 369 -8.16 -14.03 -7.33
CA ARG A 369 -7.91 -14.88 -6.15
C ARG A 369 -9.14 -15.03 -5.26
N GLY A 370 -10.14 -14.16 -5.39
CA GLY A 370 -11.29 -14.09 -4.48
C GLY A 370 -12.00 -15.40 -4.24
N VAL A 371 -12.30 -16.10 -5.32
CA VAL A 371 -13.01 -17.39 -5.28
C VAL A 371 -12.05 -18.53 -5.01
N GLU A 372 -10.91 -18.58 -5.71
CA GLU A 372 -10.00 -19.73 -5.68
C GLU A 372 -9.21 -19.83 -4.37
N SER A 373 -8.74 -18.70 -3.85
CA SER A 373 -8.10 -18.62 -2.53
C SER A 373 -9.13 -18.60 -1.40
N GLY A 374 -10.43 -18.53 -1.74
CA GLY A 374 -11.55 -18.64 -0.82
C GLY A 374 -11.70 -17.47 0.15
N TRP A 375 -10.99 -16.36 -0.05
CA TRP A 375 -11.10 -15.22 0.86
C TRP A 375 -12.43 -14.47 0.71
N LEU A 376 -12.99 -14.42 -0.50
CA LEU A 376 -14.31 -13.82 -0.77
C LEU A 376 -15.45 -14.78 -0.40
N THR A 377 -15.38 -16.02 -0.88
CA THR A 377 -16.44 -17.02 -0.69
C THR A 377 -16.41 -17.67 0.70
N GLY A 378 -15.29 -17.57 1.42
CA GLY A 378 -15.12 -18.07 2.78
C GLY A 378 -15.76 -17.18 3.85
N GLY A 379 -16.18 -15.96 3.49
CA GLY A 379 -16.86 -15.01 4.38
C GLY A 379 -16.00 -14.51 5.53
N ARG A 380 -14.68 -14.39 5.32
CA ARG A 380 -13.75 -13.78 6.30
C ARG A 380 -13.57 -12.28 6.06
N ILE A 381 -13.44 -11.90 4.80
CA ILE A 381 -13.31 -10.53 4.30
C ILE A 381 -14.27 -10.36 3.13
N GLU A 382 -14.46 -9.12 2.70
CA GLU A 382 -15.40 -8.73 1.65
C GLU A 382 -14.81 -7.64 0.76
N LEU A 383 -15.49 -7.28 -0.34
CA LEU A 383 -15.08 -6.19 -1.22
C LEU A 383 -15.88 -4.92 -0.97
N LEU A 384 -15.19 -3.79 -0.92
CA LEU A 384 -15.84 -2.48 -1.04
C LEU A 384 -16.21 -2.23 -2.50
N ALA A 385 -17.42 -1.71 -2.73
CA ALA A 385 -17.72 -1.06 -4.00
C ALA A 385 -17.00 0.29 -4.05
N VAL A 386 -16.36 0.61 -5.16
CA VAL A 386 -15.58 1.85 -5.30
C VAL A 386 -16.23 2.75 -6.32
N ARG A 387 -16.36 4.03 -5.99
CA ARG A 387 -16.77 5.07 -6.95
C ARG A 387 -15.55 5.83 -7.41
N ASN A 388 -15.32 5.90 -8.73
CA ASN A 388 -14.18 6.60 -9.31
C ASN A 388 -14.45 8.12 -9.39
N ASP A 389 -14.77 8.74 -8.25
CA ASP A 389 -15.11 10.16 -8.17
C ASP A 389 -13.96 11.09 -8.57
N HIS A 390 -12.71 10.62 -8.45
CA HIS A 390 -11.50 11.30 -8.92
C HIS A 390 -11.45 11.49 -10.44
N ILE A 391 -12.20 10.70 -11.22
CA ILE A 391 -12.34 10.83 -12.67
C ILE A 391 -13.79 11.07 -13.10
N SER A 392 -14.57 11.75 -12.25
CA SER A 392 -15.97 12.12 -12.50
C SER A 392 -16.98 10.96 -12.54
N GLY A 393 -16.61 9.78 -12.05
CA GLY A 393 -17.54 8.67 -11.85
C GLY A 393 -18.60 8.99 -10.80
N THR A 394 -19.84 8.53 -11.02
CA THR A 394 -20.98 8.79 -10.13
C THR A 394 -21.50 7.53 -9.44
N ASP A 395 -21.23 6.36 -10.02
CA ASP A 395 -21.70 5.07 -9.53
C ASP A 395 -20.61 4.29 -8.80
N TYR A 396 -21.02 3.44 -7.86
CA TYR A 396 -20.13 2.51 -7.18
C TYR A 396 -20.09 1.19 -7.94
N SER A 397 -18.89 0.73 -8.30
CA SER A 397 -18.67 -0.52 -9.03
C SER A 397 -17.85 -1.52 -8.20
N ARG A 398 -17.93 -2.79 -8.59
CA ARG A 398 -17.15 -3.89 -8.00
C ARG A 398 -16.43 -4.62 -9.13
N PRO A 399 -15.41 -5.46 -8.87
CA PRO A 399 -14.73 -6.20 -9.94
C PRO A 399 -15.58 -7.39 -10.43
N THR A 400 -16.81 -7.11 -10.88
CA THR A 400 -17.64 -8.07 -11.60
C THR A 400 -17.13 -8.19 -13.03
N ILE A 401 -17.51 -9.28 -13.73
CA ILE A 401 -17.09 -9.43 -15.12
C ILE A 401 -17.56 -8.26 -16.01
N ASP A 402 -18.76 -7.74 -15.78
CA ASP A 402 -19.34 -6.70 -16.62
C ASP A 402 -18.68 -5.36 -16.32
N ASP A 403 -18.54 -4.99 -15.05
CA ASP A 403 -17.91 -3.72 -14.66
C ASP A 403 -16.43 -3.63 -15.10
N VAL A 404 -15.73 -4.77 -15.19
CA VAL A 404 -14.33 -4.82 -15.65
C VAL A 404 -14.21 -4.76 -17.18
N LEU A 405 -15.18 -5.30 -17.91
CA LEU A 405 -15.18 -5.24 -19.38
C LEU A 405 -15.67 -3.87 -19.87
N ASP A 406 -16.73 -3.36 -19.24
CA ASP A 406 -17.37 -2.07 -19.51
C ASP A 406 -16.72 -0.99 -18.60
N ASN A 407 -15.40 -0.92 -18.61
CA ASN A 407 -14.57 -0.17 -17.65
C ASN A 407 -14.48 1.34 -17.96
N ASP A 408 -15.62 2.03 -17.99
CA ASP A 408 -15.67 3.50 -18.02
C ASP A 408 -15.53 4.10 -16.60
N ALA A 409 -15.78 5.40 -16.45
CA ALA A 409 -15.71 6.09 -15.15
C ALA A 409 -16.68 5.52 -14.09
N ASN A 410 -17.77 4.86 -14.50
CA ASN A 410 -18.73 4.18 -13.63
C ASN A 410 -18.47 2.66 -13.53
N GLY A 411 -17.62 2.11 -14.39
CA GLY A 411 -17.14 0.73 -14.34
C GLY A 411 -16.04 0.52 -13.29
N TYR A 412 -15.42 -0.66 -13.31
CA TYR A 412 -14.33 -1.04 -12.40
C TYR A 412 -12.98 -0.99 -13.14
N MET A 413 -12.19 0.05 -12.85
CA MET A 413 -10.92 0.29 -13.54
C MET A 413 -9.67 0.03 -12.69
N ILE A 414 -9.82 -0.27 -11.40
CA ILE A 414 -8.68 -0.45 -10.49
C ILE A 414 -7.96 -1.76 -10.84
N GLY A 415 -6.75 -1.63 -11.37
CA GLY A 415 -5.99 -2.77 -11.84
C GLY A 415 -4.64 -2.38 -12.41
N GLY A 416 -4.02 -3.34 -13.11
CA GLY A 416 -2.76 -3.12 -13.80
C GLY A 416 -2.71 -3.85 -15.14
N PRO A 417 -2.21 -3.20 -16.21
CA PRO A 417 -1.80 -3.89 -17.41
C PRO A 417 -0.59 -4.79 -17.09
N ALA A 418 -0.81 -6.10 -17.01
CA ALA A 418 0.24 -7.05 -16.70
C ALA A 418 1.15 -7.25 -17.93
N VAL A 419 2.46 -7.17 -17.72
CA VAL A 419 3.48 -7.23 -18.76
C VAL A 419 4.58 -8.24 -18.42
N PHE A 420 5.28 -8.71 -19.46
CA PHE A 420 6.63 -9.25 -19.31
C PHE A 420 7.64 -8.19 -19.70
N ALA A 421 8.40 -7.71 -18.71
CA ALA A 421 9.54 -6.83 -18.92
C ALA A 421 10.78 -7.67 -19.29
N THR A 422 11.47 -7.28 -20.36
CA THR A 422 12.61 -8.03 -20.91
C THR A 422 13.70 -7.10 -21.41
N ILE A 423 14.97 -7.50 -21.27
CA ILE A 423 16.08 -6.80 -21.93
C ILE A 423 16.22 -7.37 -23.35
N GLY A 424 15.95 -6.52 -24.34
CA GLY A 424 15.79 -6.93 -25.75
C GLY A 424 14.37 -7.38 -26.07
N PHE A 425 13.98 -7.23 -27.33
CA PHE A 425 12.65 -7.51 -27.84
C PHE A 425 12.47 -9.01 -28.15
N PRO A 426 11.47 -9.71 -27.57
CA PRO A 426 11.23 -11.13 -27.84
C PRO A 426 10.84 -11.41 -29.29
N GLY A 427 10.17 -10.47 -29.96
CA GLY A 427 9.76 -10.61 -31.36
C GLY A 427 10.93 -10.57 -32.36
N SER A 428 12.13 -10.12 -31.95
CA SER A 428 13.34 -10.17 -32.78
C SER A 428 14.03 -11.54 -32.78
N ALA A 429 13.44 -12.55 -32.12
CA ALA A 429 13.93 -13.93 -32.17
C ALA A 429 13.80 -14.53 -33.59
N PRO A 430 14.48 -15.66 -33.88
CA PRO A 430 14.27 -16.40 -35.12
C PRO A 430 12.85 -16.96 -35.26
N GLU A 431 12.48 -17.34 -36.49
CA GLU A 431 11.18 -17.93 -36.87
C GLU A 431 10.78 -19.12 -36.00
N ASN A 432 11.68 -20.11 -35.85
CA ASN A 432 11.45 -21.32 -35.05
C ASN A 432 11.39 -21.05 -33.54
N LYS A 433 11.41 -19.79 -33.13
CA LYS A 433 11.26 -19.30 -31.76
C LYS A 433 10.13 -18.26 -31.66
N GLY A 434 9.27 -18.19 -32.69
CA GLY A 434 8.07 -17.37 -32.72
C GLY A 434 8.29 -15.88 -33.01
N GLY A 435 9.48 -15.50 -33.51
CA GLY A 435 9.77 -14.10 -33.88
C GLY A 435 8.86 -13.58 -34.99
N LEU A 436 8.73 -12.24 -35.11
CA LEU A 436 7.83 -11.57 -36.05
C LEU A 436 8.52 -11.23 -37.37
N GLY A 437 7.77 -11.24 -38.47
CA GLY A 437 8.27 -10.82 -39.79
C GLY A 437 9.11 -11.86 -40.51
N TRP A 438 8.95 -13.13 -40.13
CA TRP A 438 9.59 -14.30 -40.75
C TRP A 438 8.57 -15.07 -41.61
N ALA A 439 8.99 -16.19 -42.21
CA ALA A 439 8.01 -17.10 -42.80
C ALA A 439 7.14 -17.69 -41.69
N GLU A 440 5.94 -18.13 -42.02
CA GLU A 440 5.11 -18.83 -41.05
C GLU A 440 5.68 -20.22 -40.77
N PRO A 441 5.89 -20.60 -39.49
CA PRO A 441 6.37 -21.91 -39.12
C PRO A 441 5.48 -22.99 -39.72
N PHE A 442 6.07 -24.04 -40.29
CA PHE A 442 5.32 -25.15 -40.85
C PHE A 442 5.91 -26.49 -40.45
N CYS A 443 5.04 -27.49 -40.37
CA CYS A 443 5.42 -28.87 -40.19
C CYS A 443 5.94 -29.41 -41.53
N ASP A 444 7.26 -29.41 -41.68
CA ASP A 444 7.97 -29.97 -42.83
C ASP A 444 7.87 -31.51 -42.80
N ALA A 445 6.72 -32.03 -43.23
CA ALA A 445 6.39 -33.45 -43.18
C ALA A 445 7.34 -34.30 -44.06
N ASN A 446 8.05 -33.66 -44.99
CA ASN A 446 8.88 -34.32 -45.98
C ASN A 446 10.39 -33.99 -45.89
N PHE A 447 10.77 -33.17 -44.90
CA PHE A 447 12.14 -32.77 -44.56
C PHE A 447 12.91 -32.08 -45.69
N ASN A 448 12.24 -31.32 -46.56
CA ASN A 448 12.87 -30.59 -47.66
C ASN A 448 13.20 -29.12 -47.32
N GLY A 449 12.77 -28.63 -46.17
CA GLY A 449 12.94 -27.25 -45.71
C GLY A 449 12.12 -26.21 -46.46
N ILE A 450 11.06 -26.61 -47.18
CA ILE A 450 10.20 -25.73 -48.00
C ILE A 450 8.73 -26.09 -47.74
N TYR A 451 7.89 -25.09 -47.49
CA TYR A 451 6.45 -25.31 -47.38
C TYR A 451 5.87 -25.89 -48.68
N ASP A 452 5.27 -27.06 -48.58
CA ASP A 452 4.52 -27.70 -49.66
C ASP A 452 3.01 -27.59 -49.44
N ALA A 453 2.27 -27.43 -50.54
CA ALA A 453 0.81 -27.36 -50.48
C ALA A 453 0.21 -28.64 -49.85
N GLY A 454 -0.38 -28.49 -48.66
CA GLY A 454 -0.92 -29.58 -47.86
C GLY A 454 -0.16 -29.83 -46.55
N GLU A 455 0.98 -29.17 -46.33
CA GLU A 455 1.64 -29.09 -45.03
C GLU A 455 0.87 -28.15 -44.10
N THR A 456 0.87 -28.48 -42.80
CA THR A 456 0.25 -27.63 -41.78
C THR A 456 1.23 -26.52 -41.39
N PHE A 457 0.73 -25.31 -41.26
CA PHE A 457 1.52 -24.16 -40.82
C PHE A 457 0.83 -23.43 -39.68
N ALA A 458 1.61 -22.66 -38.94
CA ALA A 458 1.15 -21.75 -37.92
C ALA A 458 0.72 -20.46 -38.62
N ASP A 459 -0.59 -20.26 -38.76
CA ASP A 459 -1.15 -19.01 -39.28
C ASP A 459 -1.05 -17.94 -38.18
N LEU A 460 0.04 -17.21 -38.25
CA LEU A 460 0.51 -16.34 -37.18
C LEU A 460 -0.08 -14.92 -37.29
N ASN A 461 -0.62 -14.57 -38.46
CA ASN A 461 -1.28 -13.29 -38.75
C ASN A 461 -2.81 -13.42 -38.98
N ASN A 462 -3.34 -14.66 -38.94
CA ASN A 462 -4.74 -15.03 -39.10
C ASN A 462 -5.33 -14.68 -40.49
N ASP A 463 -4.52 -14.77 -41.55
CA ASP A 463 -4.95 -14.52 -42.94
C ASP A 463 -5.28 -15.80 -43.72
N THR A 464 -5.13 -16.97 -43.10
CA THR A 464 -5.38 -18.32 -43.62
C THR A 464 -4.47 -18.76 -44.76
N VAL A 465 -3.37 -18.04 -45.02
CA VAL A 465 -2.46 -18.28 -46.13
C VAL A 465 -1.01 -18.32 -45.66
N TRP A 466 -0.32 -19.44 -45.93
CA TRP A 466 1.10 -19.55 -45.62
C TRP A 466 1.90 -18.40 -46.25
N SER A 467 2.48 -17.56 -45.40
CA SER A 467 3.27 -16.41 -45.80
C SER A 467 4.76 -16.74 -45.74
N GLN A 468 5.46 -16.64 -46.88
CA GLN A 468 6.93 -16.76 -46.93
C GLN A 468 7.64 -15.59 -46.21
N THR A 469 6.92 -14.51 -45.95
CA THR A 469 7.36 -13.38 -45.13
C THR A 469 6.11 -12.69 -44.59
N GLU A 470 5.88 -12.75 -43.27
CA GLU A 470 4.88 -11.93 -42.61
C GLU A 470 5.18 -10.42 -42.83
N THR A 471 4.14 -9.58 -42.87
CA THR A 471 4.35 -8.13 -42.89
C THR A 471 5.05 -7.71 -41.61
N ARG A 472 6.33 -7.39 -41.75
CA ARG A 472 7.21 -7.02 -40.64
C ARG A 472 6.87 -5.59 -40.17
N PRO A 473 6.71 -5.34 -38.86
CA PRO A 473 6.65 -3.96 -38.36
C PRO A 473 7.89 -3.21 -38.86
N ALA A 474 7.72 -2.00 -39.41
CA ALA A 474 8.76 -1.29 -40.16
C ALA A 474 10.08 -1.08 -39.39
N ASP A 475 10.04 -1.14 -38.06
CA ASP A 475 11.17 -0.84 -37.18
C ASP A 475 11.75 -2.05 -36.43
N ILE A 476 11.18 -3.25 -36.57
CA ILE A 476 11.64 -4.42 -35.79
C ILE A 476 13.07 -4.88 -36.17
N ASP A 477 13.54 -4.55 -37.37
CA ASP A 477 14.96 -4.75 -37.76
C ASP A 477 15.94 -3.93 -36.92
N LEU A 478 15.45 -2.86 -36.30
CA LEU A 478 16.22 -1.97 -35.46
C LEU A 478 16.15 -2.39 -33.98
N LEU A 479 15.30 -3.37 -33.64
CA LEU A 479 15.08 -3.78 -32.26
C LEU A 479 16.03 -4.94 -31.86
N PRO A 480 16.82 -4.78 -30.79
CA PRO A 480 17.77 -5.77 -30.32
C PRO A 480 17.04 -7.02 -29.80
N SER A 481 17.56 -8.22 -30.08
CA SER A 481 16.98 -9.47 -29.58
C SER A 481 17.33 -9.73 -28.11
N MET A 482 16.48 -10.51 -27.43
CA MET A 482 16.80 -11.03 -26.10
C MET A 482 18.05 -11.91 -26.13
N ARG A 483 18.86 -11.83 -25.08
CA ARG A 483 20.09 -12.62 -24.93
C ARG A 483 19.84 -14.13 -24.79
N ASN A 484 18.74 -14.51 -24.14
CA ASN A 484 18.29 -15.90 -24.03
C ASN A 484 17.20 -16.14 -25.07
N VAL A 485 17.56 -16.80 -26.17
CA VAL A 485 16.62 -17.08 -27.27
C VAL A 485 15.49 -18.03 -26.84
N GLU A 486 15.72 -18.91 -25.87
CA GLU A 486 14.67 -19.80 -25.34
C GLU A 486 13.72 -19.03 -24.41
N ALA A 487 14.20 -18.01 -23.70
CA ALA A 487 13.32 -17.11 -22.96
C ALA A 487 12.43 -16.28 -23.91
N ALA A 488 12.96 -15.84 -25.05
CA ALA A 488 12.14 -15.22 -26.10
C ALA A 488 11.10 -16.19 -26.66
N ALA A 489 11.49 -17.44 -26.93
CA ALA A 489 10.55 -18.49 -27.38
C ALA A 489 9.43 -18.74 -26.35
N TYR A 490 9.76 -18.75 -25.06
CA TYR A 490 8.76 -18.87 -23.99
C TYR A 490 7.74 -17.73 -23.99
N ILE A 491 8.19 -16.48 -24.15
CA ILE A 491 7.27 -15.32 -24.24
C ILE A 491 6.45 -15.38 -25.53
N ASN A 492 7.08 -15.65 -26.67
CA ASN A 492 6.39 -15.74 -27.96
C ASN A 492 5.36 -16.89 -27.96
N ASN A 493 5.66 -18.01 -27.29
CA ASN A 493 4.72 -19.10 -27.10
C ASN A 493 3.44 -18.65 -26.40
N ILE A 494 3.56 -17.77 -25.41
CA ILE A 494 2.44 -17.20 -24.67
C ILE A 494 1.69 -16.16 -25.52
N THR A 495 2.40 -15.18 -26.09
CA THR A 495 1.77 -14.06 -26.80
C THR A 495 1.10 -14.48 -28.10
N ARG A 496 1.70 -15.39 -28.88
CA ARG A 496 1.07 -15.94 -30.10
C ARG A 496 -0.19 -16.75 -29.74
N SER A 497 -0.15 -17.47 -28.64
CA SER A 497 -1.32 -18.18 -28.12
C SER A 497 -2.44 -17.23 -27.69
N VAL A 498 -2.10 -16.10 -27.05
CA VAL A 498 -3.06 -15.04 -26.69
C VAL A 498 -3.72 -14.44 -27.94
N LEU A 499 -2.92 -14.10 -28.95
CA LEU A 499 -3.42 -13.55 -30.22
C LEU A 499 -4.38 -14.53 -30.92
N ALA A 500 -4.00 -15.80 -31.00
CA ALA A 500 -4.84 -16.83 -31.61
C ALA A 500 -6.13 -17.06 -30.84
N PHE A 501 -6.07 -17.11 -29.51
CA PHE A 501 -7.26 -17.24 -28.68
C PHE A 501 -8.19 -16.02 -28.83
N ALA A 502 -7.65 -14.80 -28.94
CA ALA A 502 -8.43 -13.60 -29.19
C ALA A 502 -9.13 -13.62 -30.55
N GLY A 503 -8.50 -14.22 -31.58
CA GLY A 503 -9.06 -14.36 -32.92
C GLY A 503 -10.17 -15.41 -33.03
N ASP A 504 -9.99 -16.58 -32.40
CA ASP A 504 -10.96 -17.68 -32.43
C ASP A 504 -11.08 -18.40 -31.06
N PRO A 505 -11.80 -17.81 -30.09
CA PRO A 505 -11.94 -18.36 -28.75
C PRO A 505 -12.62 -19.73 -28.74
N GLY A 506 -11.94 -20.76 -28.22
CA GLY A 506 -12.49 -22.11 -28.04
C GLY A 506 -12.31 -23.06 -29.22
N ALA A 507 -11.62 -22.63 -30.29
CA ALA A 507 -11.15 -23.51 -31.35
C ALA A 507 -10.19 -24.60 -30.83
N ILE A 508 -10.03 -25.69 -31.58
CA ILE A 508 -9.19 -26.80 -31.11
C ILE A 508 -7.73 -26.39 -30.97
N GLU A 509 -7.27 -25.47 -31.80
CA GLU A 509 -5.93 -24.87 -31.83
C GLU A 509 -5.70 -23.92 -30.64
N THR A 510 -6.76 -23.43 -30.00
CA THR A 510 -6.69 -22.41 -28.94
C THR A 510 -6.97 -22.96 -27.54
N VAL A 511 -7.55 -24.17 -27.38
CA VAL A 511 -7.74 -24.82 -26.07
C VAL A 511 -6.49 -25.54 -25.55
N PHE A 512 -6.36 -25.64 -24.23
CA PHE A 512 -5.18 -26.09 -23.48
C PHE A 512 -3.89 -25.30 -23.76
N THR A 513 -4.03 -24.02 -24.12
CA THR A 513 -2.92 -23.13 -24.43
C THR A 513 -2.67 -22.11 -23.31
N PRO A 514 -1.51 -21.41 -23.30
CA PRO A 514 -1.31 -20.26 -22.42
C PRO A 514 -2.42 -19.20 -22.52
N GLY A 515 -2.85 -18.88 -23.75
CA GLY A 515 -3.83 -17.84 -24.06
C GLY A 515 -5.22 -18.14 -23.52
N GLU A 516 -5.70 -19.37 -23.63
CA GLU A 516 -6.98 -19.79 -23.01
C GLU A 516 -6.92 -19.62 -21.49
N TRP A 517 -5.81 -20.06 -20.85
CA TRP A 517 -5.69 -19.95 -19.41
C TRP A 517 -5.79 -18.49 -18.96
N LEU A 518 -5.06 -17.58 -19.62
CA LEU A 518 -5.09 -16.15 -19.33
C LEU A 518 -6.49 -15.56 -19.55
N ALA A 519 -7.15 -15.88 -20.66
CA ALA A 519 -8.49 -15.38 -20.98
C ALA A 519 -9.60 -15.87 -20.05
N THR A 520 -9.40 -17.00 -19.38
CA THR A 520 -10.42 -17.59 -18.49
C THR A 520 -10.22 -17.26 -17.02
N ARG A 521 -9.05 -16.76 -16.62
CA ARG A 521 -8.72 -16.45 -15.22
C ARG A 521 -8.41 -14.97 -14.99
N LEU A 522 -7.86 -14.30 -15.99
CA LEU A 522 -7.66 -12.86 -16.05
C LEU A 522 -8.55 -12.30 -17.17
N ILE A 523 -8.27 -11.07 -17.63
CA ILE A 523 -8.96 -10.44 -18.75
C ILE A 523 -7.92 -10.11 -19.82
N LEU A 524 -8.04 -10.70 -21.01
CA LEU A 524 -7.18 -10.28 -22.12
C LEU A 524 -7.51 -8.82 -22.46
N THR A 525 -6.48 -7.99 -22.65
CA THR A 525 -6.65 -6.54 -22.85
C THR A 525 -7.57 -6.21 -24.03
N ALA A 526 -7.59 -7.02 -25.08
CA ALA A 526 -8.48 -6.81 -26.24
C ALA A 526 -9.99 -6.97 -25.90
N ALA A 527 -10.36 -7.48 -24.72
CA ALA A 527 -11.74 -7.67 -24.32
C ALA A 527 -12.36 -6.44 -23.61
N THR A 528 -11.54 -5.50 -23.12
CA THR A 528 -12.04 -4.32 -22.38
C THR A 528 -12.39 -3.17 -23.32
N ASP A 529 -13.39 -2.37 -22.97
CA ASP A 529 -13.79 -1.20 -23.76
C ASP A 529 -12.72 -0.10 -23.72
N ASN A 530 -12.12 0.12 -22.55
CA ASN A 530 -11.06 1.09 -22.33
C ASN A 530 -9.78 0.41 -21.82
N VAL A 531 -8.65 1.10 -22.00
CA VAL A 531 -7.35 0.77 -21.42
C VAL A 531 -6.83 1.99 -20.66
N GLN A 532 -6.08 1.75 -19.57
CA GLN A 532 -5.42 2.83 -18.85
C GLN A 532 -4.27 3.38 -19.68
N ASN A 533 -4.14 4.70 -19.74
CA ASN A 533 -3.00 5.35 -20.36
C ASN A 533 -1.73 5.04 -19.55
N PRO A 534 -0.66 4.49 -20.17
CA PRO A 534 0.58 4.17 -19.45
C PRO A 534 1.32 5.39 -18.89
N LEU A 535 0.99 6.61 -19.34
CA LEU A 535 1.55 7.86 -18.83
C LEU A 535 0.64 8.55 -17.80
N ASP A 536 -0.67 8.32 -17.85
CA ASP A 536 -1.64 8.81 -16.87
C ASP A 536 -2.66 7.70 -16.55
N PRO A 537 -2.43 6.90 -15.51
CA PRO A 537 -3.26 5.76 -15.18
C PRO A 537 -4.74 6.07 -14.89
N THR A 538 -5.07 7.35 -14.67
CA THR A 538 -6.44 7.83 -14.43
C THR A 538 -7.14 8.25 -15.73
N ASP A 539 -6.40 8.45 -16.81
CA ASP A 539 -6.91 8.72 -18.14
C ASP A 539 -7.26 7.38 -18.84
N LEU A 540 -8.56 7.14 -19.00
CA LEU A 540 -9.11 5.96 -19.69
C LEU A 540 -9.21 6.25 -21.19
N ILE A 541 -8.47 5.48 -21.99
CA ILE A 541 -8.44 5.60 -23.45
C ILE A 541 -9.28 4.48 -24.06
N GLU A 542 -10.09 4.81 -25.08
CA GLU A 542 -10.79 3.81 -25.90
C GLU A 542 -9.79 2.76 -26.43
N ASN A 543 -10.08 1.48 -26.23
CA ASN A 543 -9.15 0.40 -26.53
C ASN A 543 -8.95 0.26 -28.05
N PRO A 544 -7.77 0.59 -28.61
CA PRO A 544 -7.54 0.53 -30.05
C PRO A 544 -7.53 -0.91 -30.59
N ASN A 545 -7.38 -1.91 -29.71
CA ASN A 545 -7.37 -3.33 -30.04
C ASN A 545 -8.66 -4.03 -29.57
N PHE A 546 -9.74 -3.28 -29.34
CA PHE A 546 -11.01 -3.83 -28.88
C PHE A 546 -11.53 -4.92 -29.84
N ASN A 547 -11.89 -6.06 -29.26
CA ASN A 547 -12.47 -7.20 -29.96
C ASN A 547 -13.79 -7.60 -29.28
N SER A 548 -14.91 -7.20 -29.89
CA SER A 548 -16.25 -7.49 -29.39
C SER A 548 -16.57 -8.98 -29.31
N THR A 549 -16.03 -9.80 -30.22
CA THR A 549 -16.24 -11.26 -30.18
C THR A 549 -15.57 -11.88 -28.97
N LEU A 550 -14.36 -11.43 -28.65
CA LEU A 550 -13.65 -11.85 -27.45
C LEU A 550 -14.33 -11.36 -26.17
N GLN A 551 -14.82 -10.12 -26.15
CA GLN A 551 -15.57 -9.58 -25.01
C GLN A 551 -16.83 -10.41 -24.75
N ASP A 552 -17.64 -10.70 -25.78
CA ASP A 552 -18.83 -11.53 -25.68
C ASP A 552 -18.50 -12.95 -25.19
N PHE A 553 -17.42 -13.55 -25.69
CA PHE A 553 -16.95 -14.83 -25.19
C PHE A 553 -16.59 -14.75 -23.70
N THR A 554 -15.79 -13.76 -23.31
CA THR A 554 -15.28 -13.58 -21.95
C THR A 554 -16.44 -13.38 -20.95
N ARG A 555 -17.41 -12.54 -21.30
CA ARG A 555 -18.64 -12.28 -20.53
C ARG A 555 -19.48 -13.55 -20.35
N ASN A 556 -19.59 -14.38 -21.39
CA ASN A 556 -20.42 -15.58 -21.37
C ASN A 556 -19.72 -16.84 -20.87
N ASN A 557 -18.39 -16.82 -20.74
CA ASN A 557 -17.62 -18.00 -20.37
C ASN A 557 -17.93 -18.46 -18.93
N PRO A 558 -18.49 -19.67 -18.71
CA PRO A 558 -18.84 -20.15 -17.37
C PRO A 558 -17.62 -20.45 -16.48
N THR A 559 -16.40 -20.51 -17.03
CA THR A 559 -15.19 -20.77 -16.25
C THR A 559 -14.51 -19.49 -15.74
N SER A 560 -14.98 -18.30 -16.15
CA SER A 560 -14.44 -17.03 -15.65
C SER A 560 -14.72 -16.87 -14.16
N VAL A 561 -13.67 -16.60 -13.38
CA VAL A 561 -13.77 -16.44 -11.92
C VAL A 561 -14.58 -15.21 -11.51
N LEU A 562 -14.49 -14.12 -12.27
CA LEU A 562 -15.17 -12.84 -12.01
C LEU A 562 -16.68 -12.89 -12.26
N ARG A 563 -17.19 -13.98 -12.87
CA ARG A 563 -18.63 -14.25 -12.99
C ARG A 563 -19.26 -14.79 -11.72
N ASN A 564 -18.45 -15.11 -10.71
CA ASN A 564 -19.00 -15.61 -9.46
C ASN A 564 -19.92 -14.54 -8.83
N PRO A 565 -21.16 -14.89 -8.45
CA PRO A 565 -22.10 -13.93 -7.85
C PRO A 565 -21.58 -13.22 -6.60
N ALA A 566 -20.56 -13.77 -5.92
CA ALA A 566 -19.93 -13.13 -4.77
C ALA A 566 -19.26 -11.78 -5.10
N TYR A 567 -18.89 -11.51 -6.35
CA TYR A 567 -18.36 -10.19 -6.74
C TYR A 567 -19.44 -9.12 -6.86
N ALA A 568 -20.71 -9.51 -7.08
CA ALA A 568 -21.79 -8.58 -7.40
C ALA A 568 -22.50 -7.97 -6.17
N SER A 569 -22.28 -8.50 -4.97
CA SER A 569 -23.02 -8.07 -3.78
C SER A 569 -22.21 -8.26 -2.50
N PHE A 570 -22.40 -7.35 -1.54
CA PHE A 570 -21.68 -7.37 -0.28
C PHE A 570 -22.23 -8.43 0.66
N GLY A 571 -21.37 -9.24 1.26
CA GLY A 571 -21.72 -10.13 2.36
C GLY A 571 -22.56 -11.34 1.95
N VAL A 572 -22.43 -11.80 0.70
CA VAL A 572 -23.12 -12.99 0.19
C VAL A 572 -22.83 -14.22 1.05
N ALA A 573 -21.59 -14.38 1.51
CA ALA A 573 -21.19 -15.48 2.38
C ALA A 573 -21.60 -15.26 3.85
N SER A 574 -21.48 -14.02 4.33
CA SER A 574 -21.83 -13.61 5.70
C SER A 574 -21.82 -12.08 5.78
N LEU A 575 -22.64 -11.51 6.66
CA LEU A 575 -22.53 -10.10 7.05
C LEU A 575 -21.74 -9.90 8.35
N ASN A 576 -21.37 -11.00 9.03
CA ASN A 576 -20.70 -10.94 10.33
C ASN A 576 -19.23 -11.33 10.24
N GLY A 577 -18.74 -11.88 9.13
CA GLY A 577 -17.37 -12.38 9.05
C GLY A 577 -17.11 -13.66 9.86
N LYS A 578 -15.83 -13.92 10.12
CA LYS A 578 -15.33 -15.02 10.97
C LYS A 578 -14.49 -14.49 12.12
N VAL A 579 -14.37 -15.30 13.16
CA VAL A 579 -13.51 -15.01 14.33
C VAL A 579 -12.04 -14.91 13.89
N PRO A 580 -11.35 -13.79 14.20
CA PRO A 580 -9.91 -13.61 13.94
C PRO A 580 -9.03 -14.70 14.55
N THR A 581 -7.81 -14.85 14.04
CA THR A 581 -6.81 -15.75 14.61
C THR A 581 -5.79 -14.96 15.42
N ARG A 582 -5.60 -15.32 16.70
CA ARG A 582 -4.53 -14.77 17.55
C ARG A 582 -3.28 -15.63 17.52
N LYS A 583 -2.13 -15.01 17.78
CA LYS A 583 -0.85 -15.71 17.95
C LYS A 583 -0.92 -16.69 19.12
N THR A 584 -0.55 -17.94 18.87
CA THR A 584 -0.49 -18.99 19.90
C THR A 584 0.68 -18.76 20.87
N GLY A 585 0.48 -19.11 22.14
CA GLY A 585 1.52 -19.04 23.17
C GLY A 585 1.67 -17.67 23.85
N VAL A 586 0.83 -16.70 23.47
CA VAL A 586 0.69 -15.40 24.15
C VAL A 586 -0.52 -15.48 25.08
N THR A 587 -0.37 -15.04 26.33
CA THR A 587 -1.50 -14.90 27.27
C THR A 587 -2.15 -13.53 27.09
N PHE A 588 -3.44 -13.52 26.75
CA PHE A 588 -4.21 -12.30 26.51
C PHE A 588 -5.08 -11.91 27.72
N THR A 589 -5.71 -10.73 27.68
CA THR A 589 -6.54 -10.20 28.78
C THR A 589 -7.81 -11.01 29.10
N ASP A 590 -8.27 -11.87 28.19
CA ASP A 590 -9.31 -12.88 28.47
C ASP A 590 -8.77 -14.15 29.14
N GLY A 591 -7.48 -14.19 29.46
CA GLY A 591 -6.79 -15.32 30.10
C GLY A 591 -6.45 -16.46 29.14
N ASN A 592 -6.73 -16.33 27.85
CA ASN A 592 -6.45 -17.35 26.83
C ASN A 592 -5.00 -17.32 26.38
N THR A 593 -4.45 -18.47 25.95
CA THR A 593 -3.11 -18.60 25.39
C THR A 593 -3.07 -18.70 23.85
N GLY A 594 -4.00 -18.02 23.16
CA GLY A 594 -4.06 -17.99 21.69
C GLY A 594 -4.63 -19.26 21.04
N THR A 595 -5.77 -19.75 21.54
CA THR A 595 -6.49 -20.90 20.94
C THR A 595 -7.97 -20.64 20.58
N HIS A 596 -8.62 -19.68 21.24
CA HIS A 596 -10.03 -19.30 21.03
C HIS A 596 -10.26 -17.88 21.55
N TYR A 597 -11.49 -17.37 21.48
CA TYR A 597 -11.96 -16.20 22.24
C TYR A 597 -13.00 -16.63 23.27
N VAL A 598 -13.17 -15.85 24.34
CA VAL A 598 -14.21 -16.07 25.36
C VAL A 598 -15.32 -15.02 25.21
N LEU A 599 -16.57 -15.48 25.06
CA LEU A 599 -17.75 -14.62 24.99
C LEU A 599 -18.23 -14.25 26.41
N GLN A 600 -19.08 -13.23 26.55
CA GLN A 600 -19.63 -12.82 27.85
C GLN A 600 -20.48 -13.90 28.53
N SER A 601 -21.01 -14.86 27.78
CA SER A 601 -21.68 -16.05 28.33
C SER A 601 -20.71 -17.05 28.99
N GLY A 602 -19.40 -16.86 28.87
CA GLY A 602 -18.36 -17.82 29.23
C GLY A 602 -18.13 -18.90 28.17
N THR A 603 -18.88 -18.88 27.07
CA THR A 603 -18.69 -19.80 25.93
C THR A 603 -17.39 -19.47 25.20
N THR A 604 -16.64 -20.50 24.85
CA THR A 604 -15.44 -20.38 24.02
C THR A 604 -15.81 -20.48 22.54
N ILE A 605 -15.27 -19.59 21.71
CA ILE A 605 -15.43 -19.65 20.25
C ILE A 605 -14.08 -19.79 19.56
N GLY A 606 -13.95 -20.83 18.73
CA GLY A 606 -12.71 -21.10 18.02
C GLY A 606 -12.47 -20.13 16.87
N TYR A 607 -11.21 -19.95 16.49
CA TYR A 607 -10.83 -19.14 15.33
C TYR A 607 -11.51 -19.65 14.06
N THR A 608 -11.74 -18.76 13.10
CA THR A 608 -12.30 -19.06 11.78
C THR A 608 -13.76 -19.54 11.78
N GLN A 609 -14.37 -19.71 12.96
CA GLN A 609 -15.80 -19.97 13.11
C GLN A 609 -16.63 -18.74 12.74
N ASN A 610 -17.91 -18.94 12.44
CA ASN A 610 -18.83 -17.83 12.19
C ASN A 610 -18.88 -16.91 13.42
N MET A 611 -18.60 -15.63 13.20
CA MET A 611 -18.62 -14.67 14.29
C MET A 611 -20.07 -14.38 14.71
N PRO A 612 -20.38 -14.40 16.03
CA PRO A 612 -21.70 -14.02 16.51
C PRO A 612 -22.02 -12.58 16.11
N MET A 613 -23.27 -12.32 15.76
CA MET A 613 -23.72 -11.03 15.20
C MET A 613 -23.40 -9.83 16.11
N ARG A 614 -23.27 -10.05 17.42
CA ARG A 614 -22.85 -9.01 18.38
C ARG A 614 -21.48 -8.43 18.18
N ASN A 615 -20.63 -9.18 17.51
CA ASN A 615 -19.29 -8.73 17.22
C ASN A 615 -19.22 -8.39 15.73
N ARG A 616 -20.29 -7.92 15.08
CA ARG A 616 -20.25 -7.61 13.64
C ARG A 616 -19.35 -6.41 13.35
N ILE A 617 -19.56 -5.32 14.07
CA ILE A 617 -18.82 -4.06 13.93
C ILE A 617 -17.80 -3.98 15.07
N ALA A 618 -16.56 -3.58 14.78
CA ALA A 618 -15.59 -3.33 15.84
C ALA A 618 -15.93 -1.98 16.48
N GLY A 619 -15.84 -1.85 17.80
CA GLY A 619 -16.19 -0.64 18.54
C GLY A 619 -17.68 -0.43 18.82
N ASP A 620 -18.59 -1.26 18.31
CA ASP A 620 -20.04 -1.23 18.59
C ASP A 620 -20.35 -1.89 19.95
N PHE A 621 -19.97 -1.21 21.04
CA PHE A 621 -20.16 -1.70 22.40
C PHE A 621 -21.60 -1.53 22.88
N ASP A 622 -22.33 -0.51 22.41
CA ASP A 622 -23.73 -0.32 22.75
C ASP A 622 -24.66 -1.31 22.01
N GLY A 623 -24.14 -1.93 20.95
CA GLY A 623 -24.80 -2.97 20.19
C GLY A 623 -25.92 -2.49 19.28
N ASN A 624 -25.86 -1.26 18.78
CA ASN A 624 -26.82 -0.72 17.82
C ASN A 624 -26.46 -1.05 16.35
N GLY A 625 -25.26 -1.58 16.11
CA GLY A 625 -24.76 -1.94 14.78
C GLY A 625 -24.01 -0.81 14.08
N VAL A 626 -23.64 0.25 14.78
CA VAL A 626 -22.90 1.42 14.28
C VAL A 626 -21.85 1.79 15.32
N ARG A 627 -20.60 2.00 14.88
CA ARG A 627 -19.53 2.55 15.72
C ARG A 627 -19.62 4.08 15.72
N ASN A 628 -19.77 4.69 16.89
CA ASN A 628 -19.72 6.15 17.09
C ASN A 628 -19.47 6.50 18.58
N VAL A 629 -19.41 7.79 18.90
CA VAL A 629 -19.13 8.26 20.28
C VAL A 629 -20.07 7.70 21.36
N ASN A 630 -21.29 7.27 21.02
CA ASN A 630 -22.24 6.72 22.01
C ASN A 630 -21.83 5.35 22.57
N ASP A 631 -20.92 4.63 21.90
CA ASP A 631 -20.40 3.34 22.36
C ASP A 631 -19.56 3.45 23.63
N THR A 632 -19.10 4.66 23.96
CA THR A 632 -18.09 4.90 24.99
C THR A 632 -18.50 4.40 26.37
N ALA A 633 -19.76 4.60 26.78
CA ALA A 633 -20.22 4.18 28.11
C ALA A 633 -20.08 2.67 28.32
N GLU A 634 -20.54 1.88 27.35
CA GLU A 634 -20.44 0.43 27.40
C GLU A 634 -19.01 -0.07 27.18
N MET A 635 -18.22 0.64 26.36
CA MET A 635 -16.79 0.38 26.18
C MET A 635 -16.01 0.50 27.50
N ILE A 636 -16.26 1.55 28.29
CA ILE A 636 -15.57 1.75 29.58
C ILE A 636 -16.03 0.74 30.64
N LEU A 637 -17.30 0.32 30.63
CA LEU A 637 -17.76 -0.80 31.47
C LEU A 637 -17.05 -2.11 31.09
N ALA A 638 -16.92 -2.40 29.80
CA ALA A 638 -16.16 -3.55 29.29
C ALA A 638 -14.69 -3.51 29.69
N TRP A 639 -14.04 -2.35 29.57
CA TRP A 639 -12.67 -2.13 30.05
C TRP A 639 -12.58 -2.39 31.56
N GLY A 640 -13.55 -1.92 32.33
CA GLY A 640 -13.63 -2.12 33.78
C GLY A 640 -13.55 -3.60 34.17
N GLN A 641 -14.28 -4.48 33.47
CA GLN A 641 -14.21 -5.92 33.71
C GLN A 641 -12.80 -6.51 33.55
N ARG A 642 -11.99 -5.98 32.61
CA ARG A 642 -10.61 -6.42 32.41
C ARG A 642 -9.63 -5.84 33.43
N ASN A 643 -10.03 -4.79 34.13
CA ASN A 643 -9.18 -4.05 35.07
C ASN A 643 -9.68 -4.14 36.52
N GLY A 644 -10.32 -5.26 36.88
CA GLY A 644 -10.74 -5.58 38.25
C GLY A 644 -12.08 -5.00 38.69
N GLY A 645 -12.80 -4.35 37.77
CA GLY A 645 -14.17 -3.87 37.95
C GLY A 645 -15.23 -4.99 37.86
N PRO A 646 -16.53 -4.62 37.94
CA PRO A 646 -17.63 -5.56 37.82
C PRO A 646 -17.69 -6.22 36.44
N ALA A 647 -18.38 -7.36 36.34
CA ALA A 647 -18.67 -7.97 35.05
C ALA A 647 -19.56 -7.05 34.20
N TRP A 648 -19.13 -6.79 32.97
CA TRP A 648 -19.90 -6.08 31.97
C TRP A 648 -21.00 -6.99 31.42
N VAL A 649 -22.22 -6.46 31.36
CA VAL A 649 -23.36 -7.12 30.74
C VAL A 649 -23.67 -6.33 29.48
N ALA A 650 -23.14 -6.80 28.34
CA ALA A 650 -23.37 -6.14 27.06
C ALA A 650 -24.88 -5.90 26.83
N PRO A 651 -25.30 -4.74 26.30
CA PRO A 651 -26.70 -4.50 25.93
C PRO A 651 -27.20 -5.57 24.95
N ILE A 652 -28.51 -5.75 24.75
CA ILE A 652 -29.00 -6.63 23.68
C ILE A 652 -28.82 -5.91 22.34
N GLY A 653 -28.51 -6.65 21.28
CA GLY A 653 -28.37 -6.08 19.94
C GLY A 653 -29.65 -5.36 19.49
N THR A 654 -29.49 -4.14 18.98
CA THR A 654 -30.52 -3.28 18.38
C THR A 654 -30.08 -2.84 16.98
N GLY A 655 -30.86 -1.96 16.33
CA GLY A 655 -30.52 -1.43 15.00
C GLY A 655 -30.19 -2.50 13.97
N LEU A 656 -29.02 -2.41 13.35
CA LEU A 656 -28.58 -3.33 12.28
C LEU A 656 -28.26 -4.75 12.78
N ILE A 657 -28.13 -4.94 14.10
CA ILE A 657 -27.89 -6.23 14.76
C ILE A 657 -29.01 -6.62 15.72
N ALA A 658 -30.23 -6.13 15.46
CA ALA A 658 -31.39 -6.38 16.32
C ALA A 658 -31.62 -7.87 16.62
N GLY A 659 -31.80 -8.18 17.89
CA GLY A 659 -32.06 -9.54 18.38
C GLY A 659 -30.81 -10.38 18.67
N ALA A 660 -29.62 -9.82 18.45
CA ALA A 660 -28.38 -10.49 18.80
C ALA A 660 -28.21 -10.56 20.35
N PRO A 661 -27.93 -11.74 20.95
CA PRO A 661 -27.91 -11.91 22.41
C PRO A 661 -26.81 -11.13 23.14
N SER A 662 -27.05 -10.68 24.38
CA SER A 662 -26.03 -10.05 25.24
C SER A 662 -24.78 -10.94 25.43
N GLY A 663 -24.98 -12.21 25.77
CA GLY A 663 -23.90 -13.16 26.09
C GLY A 663 -22.99 -13.55 24.91
N ASP A 664 -23.30 -13.10 23.70
CA ASP A 664 -22.53 -13.38 22.48
C ASP A 664 -21.42 -12.36 22.22
N ALA A 665 -21.36 -11.25 22.98
CA ALA A 665 -20.32 -10.25 22.86
C ALA A 665 -18.95 -10.78 23.36
N SER A 666 -17.87 -10.31 22.77
CA SER A 666 -16.49 -10.51 23.22
C SER A 666 -15.79 -9.16 23.26
N ILE A 667 -15.17 -8.87 24.40
CA ILE A 667 -14.51 -7.58 24.63
C ILE A 667 -13.32 -7.42 23.69
N GLU A 668 -12.52 -8.48 23.54
CA GLU A 668 -11.32 -8.48 22.70
C GLU A 668 -11.70 -8.37 21.23
N MET A 669 -12.77 -9.05 20.78
CA MET A 669 -13.19 -8.88 19.39
C MET A 669 -13.76 -7.48 19.13
N LEU A 670 -14.46 -6.87 20.09
CA LEU A 670 -15.02 -5.53 19.90
C LEU A 670 -13.98 -4.42 20.04
N GLY A 671 -12.99 -4.58 20.93
CA GLY A 671 -12.14 -3.49 21.41
C GLY A 671 -10.67 -3.55 21.02
N ASP A 672 -10.14 -4.65 20.49
CA ASP A 672 -8.72 -4.71 20.06
C ASP A 672 -8.52 -3.90 18.77
N PHE A 673 -8.17 -2.63 18.92
CA PHE A 673 -8.06 -1.69 17.80
C PHE A 673 -6.64 -1.55 17.28
N ASN A 674 -5.64 -1.75 18.14
CA ASN A 674 -4.22 -1.71 17.76
C ASN A 674 -3.68 -3.07 17.25
N GLY A 675 -4.50 -4.12 17.34
CA GLY A 675 -4.22 -5.47 16.85
C GLY A 675 -3.27 -6.30 17.74
N ASP A 676 -3.02 -5.86 18.98
CA ASP A 676 -2.13 -6.56 19.91
C ASP A 676 -2.77 -7.79 20.58
N GLY A 677 -4.09 -7.97 20.41
CA GLY A 677 -4.87 -9.09 20.92
C GLY A 677 -5.53 -8.87 22.28
N ASN A 678 -5.37 -7.68 22.85
CA ASN A 678 -5.94 -7.27 24.12
C ASN A 678 -6.84 -6.06 23.94
N PHE A 679 -7.69 -5.83 24.94
CA PHE A 679 -8.40 -4.57 25.10
C PHE A 679 -7.91 -3.87 26.36
N THR A 680 -7.24 -2.73 26.18
CA THR A 680 -6.53 -1.98 27.21
C THR A 680 -6.88 -0.49 27.18
N SER A 681 -6.23 0.32 28.02
CA SER A 681 -6.36 1.79 27.92
C SER A 681 -5.79 2.35 26.63
N ALA A 682 -4.83 1.67 25.99
CA ALA A 682 -4.31 2.07 24.68
C ALA A 682 -5.40 1.99 23.60
N ASP A 683 -6.26 0.98 23.65
CA ASP A 683 -7.40 0.84 22.75
C ASP A 683 -8.49 1.87 23.03
N ALA A 684 -8.77 2.16 24.31
CA ALA A 684 -9.68 3.24 24.66
C ALA A 684 -9.17 4.62 24.17
N ARG A 685 -7.85 4.86 24.19
CA ARG A 685 -7.24 6.05 23.58
C ARG A 685 -7.37 6.03 22.06
N TYR A 686 -7.07 4.90 21.41
CA TYR A 686 -7.28 4.72 19.97
C TYR A 686 -8.72 5.08 19.58
N PHE A 687 -9.69 4.59 20.35
CA PHE A 687 -11.10 4.89 20.12
C PHE A 687 -11.40 6.38 20.21
N ALA A 688 -11.00 7.03 21.31
CA ALA A 688 -11.24 8.46 21.53
C ALA A 688 -10.56 9.34 20.47
N ASP A 689 -9.37 8.93 20.01
CA ASP A 689 -8.54 9.69 19.08
C ASP A 689 -8.93 9.51 17.61
N GLY A 690 -9.48 8.35 17.23
CA GLY A 690 -9.64 8.00 15.81
C GLY A 690 -10.91 7.25 15.43
N LEU A 691 -11.75 6.82 16.37
CA LEU A 691 -12.96 6.04 16.07
C LEU A 691 -14.25 6.64 16.62
N ALA A 692 -14.16 7.58 17.56
CA ALA A 692 -15.28 8.27 18.16
C ALA A 692 -15.88 9.28 17.17
N THR A 693 -16.66 8.78 16.22
CA THR A 693 -17.36 9.62 15.24
C THR A 693 -18.58 10.29 15.85
N SER A 694 -18.81 11.55 15.47
CA SER A 694 -20.00 12.31 15.82
C SER A 694 -21.22 11.75 15.09
N THR A 695 -22.32 11.59 15.81
CA THR A 695 -23.58 11.10 15.22
C THR A 695 -24.23 12.08 14.23
N GLY A 696 -23.83 13.35 14.25
CA GLY A 696 -24.36 14.38 13.36
C GLY A 696 -23.59 14.46 12.03
N SER A 697 -22.26 14.58 12.10
CA SER A 697 -21.40 14.76 10.92
C SER A 697 -20.86 13.45 10.35
N GLY A 698 -20.75 12.38 11.16
CA GLY A 698 -20.06 11.14 10.79
C GLY A 698 -18.53 11.28 10.75
N GLN A 699 -18.00 12.43 11.15
CA GLN A 699 -16.56 12.71 11.28
C GLN A 699 -16.08 12.38 12.69
N VAL A 700 -14.79 12.09 12.84
CA VAL A 700 -14.15 11.97 14.15
C VAL A 700 -14.20 13.32 14.87
N ASP A 701 -14.58 13.28 16.13
CA ASP A 701 -14.56 14.44 17.04
C ASP A 701 -13.77 14.02 18.28
N ARG A 702 -12.48 14.35 18.30
CA ARG A 702 -11.55 13.96 19.38
C ARG A 702 -12.01 14.54 20.71
N ARG A 703 -12.44 15.81 20.73
CA ARG A 703 -12.94 16.46 21.94
C ARG A 703 -14.10 15.69 22.54
N ALA A 704 -15.12 15.36 21.74
CA ALA A 704 -16.26 14.58 22.19
C ALA A 704 -15.85 13.16 22.63
N GLY A 705 -14.94 12.50 21.89
CA GLY A 705 -14.42 11.17 22.22
C GLY A 705 -13.75 11.11 23.58
N PHE A 706 -12.74 11.95 23.82
CA PHE A 706 -12.03 12.00 25.10
C PHE A 706 -12.96 12.43 26.26
N THR A 707 -13.84 13.41 26.02
CA THR A 707 -14.83 13.84 27.02
C THR A 707 -15.76 12.70 27.42
N ALA A 708 -16.25 11.91 26.44
CA ALA A 708 -17.13 10.78 26.69
C ALA A 708 -16.43 9.66 27.48
N VAL A 709 -15.14 9.41 27.21
CA VAL A 709 -14.35 8.40 27.92
C VAL A 709 -14.23 8.75 29.41
N ASP A 710 -13.81 9.98 29.70
CA ASP A 710 -13.68 10.44 31.08
C ASP A 710 -15.03 10.52 31.80
N ALA A 711 -16.08 10.98 31.11
CA ALA A 711 -17.43 11.02 31.66
C ALA A 711 -17.95 9.63 32.03
N ALA A 712 -17.70 8.63 31.18
CA ALA A 712 -18.09 7.25 31.45
C ALA A 712 -17.27 6.61 32.59
N PHE A 713 -15.99 6.95 32.71
CA PHE A 713 -15.14 6.49 33.80
C PHE A 713 -15.45 7.18 35.14
N GLY A 714 -15.88 8.44 35.08
CA GLY A 714 -16.12 9.29 36.25
C GLY A 714 -14.91 10.13 36.66
N GLY A 715 -14.05 10.51 35.71
CA GLY A 715 -12.88 11.37 35.92
C GLY A 715 -11.77 11.08 34.93
N ASN A 716 -10.55 11.50 35.26
CA ASN A 716 -9.34 11.35 34.45
C ASN A 716 -8.99 9.86 34.18
N PHE A 717 -9.47 9.32 33.07
CA PHE A 717 -9.28 7.90 32.71
C PHE A 717 -7.83 7.58 32.36
N PHE A 718 -7.14 8.51 31.68
CA PHE A 718 -5.77 8.29 31.19
C PHE A 718 -4.69 8.64 32.22
N GLY A 719 -5.06 9.22 33.36
CA GLY A 719 -4.12 9.60 34.42
C GLY A 719 -3.24 10.80 34.06
N THR A 720 -3.70 11.64 33.13
CA THR A 720 -2.95 12.77 32.59
C THR A 720 -2.80 13.88 33.63
N THR A 721 -1.61 14.45 33.72
CA THR A 721 -1.34 15.62 34.56
C THR A 721 -1.31 16.89 33.70
N LEU A 722 -1.57 18.04 34.30
CA LEU A 722 -1.48 19.33 33.62
C LEU A 722 -0.33 20.13 34.24
N ALA A 723 0.44 20.85 33.42
CA ALA A 723 1.45 21.77 33.91
C ALA A 723 0.85 22.83 34.84
N HIS A 724 -0.31 23.35 34.47
CA HIS A 724 -1.17 24.24 35.28
C HIS A 724 -2.65 23.87 35.11
N GLY A 725 -3.50 24.34 36.03
CA GLY A 725 -4.95 24.23 35.93
C GLY A 725 -5.57 22.99 36.60
N THR A 726 -6.89 22.87 36.46
CA THR A 726 -7.69 21.77 37.02
C THR A 726 -8.13 20.83 35.90
N TYR A 727 -7.79 19.55 36.03
CA TYR A 727 -8.23 18.54 35.06
C TYR A 727 -9.76 18.44 34.97
N ASN A 728 -10.29 18.64 33.76
CA ASN A 728 -11.67 18.42 33.36
C ASN A 728 -11.79 17.23 32.40
N ASN A 729 -13.00 16.70 32.26
CA ASN A 729 -13.24 15.57 31.36
C ASN A 729 -12.88 15.94 29.92
N GLY A 730 -12.01 15.13 29.31
CA GLY A 730 -11.56 15.29 27.93
C GLY A 730 -10.20 15.98 27.77
N ASP A 731 -9.58 16.47 28.86
CA ASP A 731 -8.34 17.23 28.78
C ASP A 731 -7.13 16.40 28.35
N SER A 732 -7.19 15.08 28.54
CA SER A 732 -6.18 14.14 28.01
C SER A 732 -6.01 14.16 26.49
N ARG A 733 -6.93 14.80 25.73
CA ARG A 733 -6.78 14.97 24.27
C ARG A 733 -5.58 15.83 23.88
N ALA A 734 -5.14 16.70 24.80
CA ALA A 734 -4.02 17.62 24.62
C ALA A 734 -2.66 17.01 24.97
N ASP A 735 -2.62 15.81 25.56
CA ASP A 735 -1.40 15.05 25.82
C ASP A 735 -1.09 14.22 24.56
N VAL A 736 -0.33 14.84 23.66
CA VAL A 736 -0.03 14.36 22.30
C VAL A 736 1.47 14.29 22.01
N ALA A 737 2.30 14.81 22.91
CA ALA A 737 3.75 14.87 22.77
C ALA A 737 4.48 14.40 24.05
N GLY A 738 5.81 14.47 24.00
CA GLY A 738 6.70 14.04 25.10
C GLY A 738 6.99 12.53 25.15
N GLY A 739 6.18 11.72 24.47
CA GLY A 739 6.36 10.28 24.35
C GLY A 739 7.64 9.89 23.59
N ALA A 740 7.95 8.58 23.58
CA ALA A 740 9.18 8.07 22.98
C ALA A 740 9.23 8.17 21.44
N GLY A 741 8.09 8.43 20.80
CA GLY A 741 7.96 8.57 19.35
C GLY A 741 6.50 8.75 18.93
N PHE A 742 6.26 8.81 17.63
CA PHE A 742 4.95 9.01 17.02
C PHE A 742 4.74 8.00 15.89
N THR A 743 3.47 7.59 15.70
CA THR A 743 3.05 6.75 14.58
C THR A 743 1.80 7.34 13.91
N PRO A 744 1.94 8.45 13.15
CA PRO A 744 0.83 9.12 12.48
C PRO A 744 0.11 8.14 11.55
N GLY A 745 -1.21 8.08 11.68
CA GLY A 745 -2.06 7.17 10.92
C GLY A 745 -2.28 5.79 11.52
N PHE A 746 -1.53 5.38 12.57
CA PHE A 746 -1.70 4.11 13.30
C PHE A 746 -2.21 4.36 14.73
N ALA A 747 -1.71 3.64 15.73
CA ALA A 747 -2.08 3.82 17.13
C ALA A 747 -1.48 5.12 17.70
N PRO A 748 -2.23 5.92 18.49
CA PRO A 748 -1.71 7.11 19.14
C PRO A 748 -0.75 6.73 20.29
N ILE A 749 0.52 7.13 20.15
CA ILE A 749 1.60 6.84 21.12
C ILE A 749 2.40 8.09 21.52
N GLY A 750 2.02 9.26 21.02
CA GLY A 750 2.79 10.51 21.19
C GLY A 750 2.81 11.02 22.64
N GLN A 751 1.82 10.64 23.44
CA GLN A 751 1.65 11.04 24.83
C GLN A 751 2.79 10.61 25.79
N ASP A 752 3.04 11.42 26.81
CA ASP A 752 3.85 11.07 27.99
C ASP A 752 3.07 11.09 29.32
N GLY A 753 1.80 11.50 29.28
CA GLY A 753 0.93 11.62 30.45
C GLY A 753 0.94 13.01 31.10
N ALA A 754 1.49 14.03 30.46
CA ALA A 754 1.47 15.40 30.95
C ALA A 754 1.19 16.41 29.82
N VAL A 755 0.11 17.20 29.95
CA VAL A 755 -0.13 18.35 29.06
C VAL A 755 0.79 19.50 29.48
N ASN A 756 1.71 19.87 28.60
CA ASN A 756 2.73 20.89 28.86
C ASN A 756 3.21 21.58 27.56
N ALA A 757 4.30 22.36 27.66
CA ALA A 757 4.90 23.10 26.54
C ALA A 757 5.24 22.21 25.32
N ALA A 758 5.60 20.94 25.53
CA ALA A 758 5.91 20.02 24.44
C ALA A 758 4.69 19.73 23.54
N ASP A 759 3.48 19.73 24.10
CA ASP A 759 2.24 19.51 23.34
C ASP A 759 1.88 20.72 22.49
N LEU A 760 2.02 21.93 23.05
CA LEU A 760 1.86 23.20 22.32
C LEU A 760 2.82 23.25 21.12
N ASP A 761 4.09 22.92 21.35
CA ASP A 761 5.09 22.82 20.29
C ASP A 761 4.65 21.81 19.21
N TYR A 762 4.19 20.63 19.59
CA TYR A 762 3.77 19.61 18.64
C TYR A 762 2.60 20.07 17.75
N ILE A 763 1.61 20.73 18.34
CA ILE A 763 0.44 21.26 17.62
C ILE A 763 0.86 22.39 16.67
N TYR A 764 1.63 23.38 17.13
CA TYR A 764 2.20 24.40 16.25
C TYR A 764 3.03 23.82 15.10
N GLY A 765 3.74 22.72 15.37
CA GLY A 765 4.47 21.94 14.38
C GLY A 765 3.63 21.52 13.18
N GLN A 766 2.33 21.26 13.37
CA GLN A 766 1.45 20.78 12.32
C GLN A 766 1.02 21.87 11.32
N PHE A 767 0.96 23.14 11.73
CA PHE A 767 0.40 24.21 10.87
C PHE A 767 1.27 25.46 10.73
N ARG A 768 2.13 25.82 11.70
CA ARG A 768 3.08 26.94 11.58
C ARG A 768 4.39 26.52 10.95
N ARG A 769 4.85 25.30 11.24
CA ARG A 769 6.16 24.77 10.81
C ARG A 769 6.06 23.69 9.74
N ASN A 770 4.84 23.36 9.31
CA ASN A 770 4.59 22.43 8.22
C ASN A 770 4.67 23.16 6.88
N ALA A 771 5.68 22.80 6.06
CA ALA A 771 5.94 23.44 4.78
C ALA A 771 4.79 23.30 3.74
N ASN A 772 3.86 22.36 3.94
CA ASN A 772 2.71 22.18 3.06
C ASN A 772 1.53 23.09 3.44
N VAL A 773 1.55 23.68 4.63
CA VAL A 773 0.53 24.62 5.11
C VAL A 773 0.99 26.03 4.80
N THR A 774 0.21 26.75 3.99
CA THR A 774 0.61 28.08 3.48
C THR A 774 -0.35 29.21 3.88
N ASP A 775 -1.53 28.86 4.40
CA ASP A 775 -2.58 29.77 4.85
C ASP A 775 -2.65 29.89 6.38
N GLY A 776 -1.77 29.17 7.11
CA GLY A 776 -1.70 29.20 8.57
C GLY A 776 -2.72 28.29 9.27
N GLN A 777 -3.32 27.34 8.56
CA GLN A 777 -4.21 26.34 9.11
C GLN A 777 -4.08 25.04 8.32
N LEU A 778 -3.97 23.90 8.99
CA LEU A 778 -3.96 22.62 8.32
C LEU A 778 -5.40 22.13 8.15
N ASN A 779 -5.83 21.91 6.91
CA ASN A 779 -7.15 21.40 6.57
C ASN A 779 -7.04 19.89 6.29
N TRP A 780 -7.60 19.04 7.15
CA TRP A 780 -7.48 17.59 6.97
C TRP A 780 -8.04 17.10 5.62
N SER A 781 -9.11 17.72 5.13
CA SER A 781 -9.67 17.37 3.82
C SER A 781 -8.78 17.73 2.62
N ASN A 782 -7.75 18.57 2.82
CA ASN A 782 -6.73 18.85 1.80
C ASN A 782 -5.62 17.79 1.89
N LEU A 783 -5.66 16.83 0.96
CA LEU A 783 -4.70 15.74 0.94
C LEU A 783 -3.23 16.20 0.89
N ALA A 784 -2.93 17.30 0.19
CA ALA A 784 -1.56 17.81 0.09
C ALA A 784 -0.99 18.25 1.45
N GLU A 785 -1.86 18.73 2.34
CA GLU A 785 -1.50 19.11 3.70
C GLU A 785 -1.50 17.88 4.62
N ALA A 786 -2.54 17.04 4.54
CA ALA A 786 -2.75 15.88 5.43
C ALA A 786 -1.65 14.81 5.34
N ILE A 787 -1.01 14.63 4.18
CA ILE A 787 0.05 13.60 3.97
C ILE A 787 1.23 13.74 4.95
N ASN A 788 1.50 14.95 5.43
CA ASN A 788 2.61 15.24 6.34
C ASN A 788 2.13 15.73 7.71
N ALA A 789 0.88 15.40 8.07
CA ALA A 789 0.22 15.86 9.27
C ALA A 789 -0.07 14.71 10.24
N ASP A 790 -0.25 15.05 11.51
CA ASP A 790 -0.90 14.18 12.48
C ASP A 790 -2.20 14.80 12.99
N LEU A 791 -3.34 14.18 12.65
CA LEU A 791 -4.67 14.63 13.08
C LEU A 791 -4.86 14.56 14.60
N SER A 792 -3.97 13.87 15.33
CA SER A 792 -4.00 13.91 16.80
C SER A 792 -3.81 15.32 17.37
N ALA A 793 -3.36 16.30 16.57
CA ALA A 793 -3.25 17.70 17.00
C ALA A 793 -4.57 18.51 16.87
N ASP A 794 -5.65 17.95 16.31
CA ASP A 794 -6.98 18.59 16.31
C ASP A 794 -7.60 18.48 17.73
N MET A 795 -7.69 19.61 18.43
CA MET A 795 -8.13 19.70 19.82
C MET A 795 -9.61 20.01 19.94
N ASN A 796 -10.23 20.56 18.90
CA ASN A 796 -11.60 21.04 18.95
C ASN A 796 -12.59 20.12 18.19
N GLY A 797 -12.09 19.20 17.35
CA GLY A 797 -12.84 18.19 16.62
C GLY A 797 -13.42 18.65 15.28
N ASP A 798 -12.92 19.73 14.69
CA ASP A 798 -13.41 20.29 13.42
C ASP A 798 -12.62 19.82 12.18
N LEU A 799 -11.62 18.94 12.36
CA LEU A 799 -10.71 18.46 11.32
C LEU A 799 -9.83 19.56 10.69
N VAL A 800 -9.63 20.66 11.40
CA VAL A 800 -8.69 21.72 11.07
C VAL A 800 -7.71 21.88 12.24
N ILE A 801 -6.42 21.95 11.96
CA ILE A 801 -5.41 22.23 13.00
C ILE A 801 -4.89 23.66 12.79
N ASN A 802 -5.21 24.54 13.73
CA ASN A 802 -4.88 25.96 13.65
C ASN A 802 -4.71 26.58 15.05
N GLN A 803 -4.76 27.92 15.13
CA GLN A 803 -4.63 28.65 16.39
C GLN A 803 -5.73 28.30 17.41
N ALA A 804 -6.94 27.95 16.98
CA ALA A 804 -8.03 27.56 17.88
C ALA A 804 -7.69 26.29 18.67
N ASP A 805 -6.86 25.40 18.13
CA ASP A 805 -6.40 24.21 18.85
C ASP A 805 -5.40 24.54 19.95
N ILE A 806 -4.54 25.53 19.70
CA ILE A 806 -3.65 26.08 20.74
C ILE A 806 -4.48 26.74 21.83
N ASP A 807 -5.47 27.55 21.46
CA ASP A 807 -6.35 28.23 22.41
C ASP A 807 -7.12 27.22 23.29
N GLU A 808 -7.50 26.06 22.75
CA GLU A 808 -8.08 24.96 23.52
C GLU A 808 -7.09 24.37 24.54
N VAL A 809 -5.81 24.20 24.18
CA VAL A 809 -4.78 23.72 25.13
C VAL A 809 -4.53 24.75 26.23
N LEU A 810 -4.44 26.04 25.90
CA LEU A 810 -4.28 27.10 26.88
C LEU A 810 -5.49 27.17 27.83
N ALA A 811 -6.70 26.97 27.32
CA ALA A 811 -7.90 26.87 28.15
C ALA A 811 -7.88 25.65 29.09
N ILE A 812 -7.37 24.50 28.64
CA ILE A 812 -7.15 23.31 29.49
C ILE A 812 -6.17 23.63 30.61
N LEU A 813 -5.08 24.31 30.27
CA LEU A 813 -4.04 24.69 31.22
C LEU A 813 -4.44 25.87 32.11
N GLU A 814 -5.64 26.44 31.96
CA GLU A 814 -6.13 27.62 32.68
C GLU A 814 -5.16 28.82 32.60
N THR A 815 -4.48 29.00 31.46
CA THR A 815 -3.49 30.06 31.25
C THR A 815 -3.67 30.80 29.91
N THR A 816 -2.75 31.70 29.57
CA THR A 816 -2.79 32.59 28.40
C THR A 816 -1.56 32.42 27.50
N GLY A 817 -1.63 32.99 26.30
CA GLY A 817 -0.63 32.78 25.24
C GLY A 817 0.78 33.32 25.49
N GLY A 818 1.01 34.02 26.61
CA GLY A 818 2.32 34.57 26.98
C GLY A 818 2.93 33.97 28.25
N ASP A 819 2.23 33.04 28.93
CA ASP A 819 2.78 32.29 30.06
C ASP A 819 3.67 31.16 29.53
N VAL A 820 4.94 31.49 29.27
CA VAL A 820 5.88 30.56 28.63
C VAL A 820 6.35 29.47 29.59
N ASN A 821 6.29 29.75 30.90
CA ASN A 821 6.72 28.83 31.93
C ASN A 821 5.57 27.94 32.46
N LEU A 822 4.33 28.25 32.07
CA LEU A 822 3.09 27.55 32.39
C LEU A 822 2.83 27.46 33.90
N ASP A 823 3.07 28.54 34.65
CA ASP A 823 2.74 28.61 36.09
C ASP A 823 1.37 29.23 36.39
N GLY A 824 0.64 29.63 35.35
CA GLY A 824 -0.72 30.18 35.41
C GLY A 824 -0.78 31.70 35.45
N VAL A 825 0.36 32.39 35.39
CA VAL A 825 0.42 33.84 35.27
C VAL A 825 1.35 34.22 34.13
N CYS A 826 0.98 35.28 33.43
CA CYS A 826 1.81 35.88 32.39
C CYS A 826 2.47 37.11 33.02
N ASP A 827 3.77 37.04 33.30
CA ASP A 827 4.50 38.10 34.00
C ASP A 827 5.94 38.32 33.47
N ASP A 828 6.69 39.22 34.12
CA ASP A 828 8.07 39.55 33.72
C ASP A 828 9.01 38.33 33.68
N ALA A 829 8.69 37.24 34.39
CA ALA A 829 9.47 36.00 34.33
C ALA A 829 9.38 35.38 32.93
N ASP A 830 8.22 35.47 32.29
CA ASP A 830 8.00 34.94 30.94
C ASP A 830 8.74 35.77 29.90
N ALA A 831 8.61 37.10 29.98
CA ALA A 831 9.36 38.02 29.14
C ALA A 831 10.88 37.82 29.32
N ALA A 832 11.35 37.56 30.54
CA ALA A 832 12.76 37.29 30.80
C ALA A 832 13.25 35.98 30.17
N ILE A 833 12.41 34.94 30.13
CA ILE A 833 12.72 33.67 29.44
C ILE A 833 12.86 33.92 27.94
N ALA A 834 11.87 34.55 27.31
CA ALA A 834 11.91 34.85 25.88
C ALA A 834 13.09 35.77 25.52
N GLN A 835 13.33 36.82 26.31
CA GLN A 835 14.43 37.76 26.09
C GLN A 835 15.80 37.09 26.19
N GLY A 836 15.93 36.08 27.06
CA GLY A 836 17.14 35.26 27.21
C GLY A 836 17.43 34.35 26.01
N ASN A 837 16.41 34.04 25.20
CA ASN A 837 16.49 33.12 24.07
C ASN A 837 16.29 33.80 22.70
N ILE A 838 16.22 35.15 22.64
CA ILE A 838 16.00 35.87 21.38
C ILE A 838 17.03 35.47 20.29
N ASP A 839 16.55 35.37 19.05
CA ASP A 839 17.27 34.89 17.86
C ASP A 839 17.77 33.43 17.96
N MET A 840 17.27 32.64 18.92
CA MET A 840 17.57 31.21 19.03
C MET A 840 16.41 30.36 18.52
N PRO A 841 16.71 29.21 17.87
CA PRO A 841 15.71 28.18 17.64
C PRO A 841 15.14 27.71 18.99
N GLY A 842 13.82 27.67 19.10
CA GLY A 842 13.13 27.41 20.35
C GLY A 842 11.76 26.77 20.17
N GLY A 843 11.11 26.57 21.30
CA GLY A 843 9.70 26.20 21.41
C GLY A 843 9.07 27.00 22.55
N TRP A 844 7.85 26.66 22.92
CA TRP A 844 7.05 27.39 23.90
C TRP A 844 7.82 27.73 25.18
N ALA A 845 8.44 26.73 25.81
CA ALA A 845 9.18 26.90 27.07
C ALA A 845 10.45 27.78 26.96
N MET A 846 10.88 28.12 25.74
CA MET A 846 11.96 29.07 25.47
C MET A 846 11.44 30.46 25.10
N GLY A 847 10.12 30.62 24.93
CA GLY A 847 9.47 31.88 24.57
C GLY A 847 9.03 32.01 23.12
N ASP A 848 8.98 30.93 22.34
CA ASP A 848 8.40 30.94 20.97
C ASP A 848 6.89 30.75 21.07
N VAL A 849 6.17 31.82 21.44
CA VAL A 849 4.70 31.80 21.60
C VAL A 849 3.95 31.96 20.28
N SER A 850 4.63 32.41 19.21
CA SER A 850 4.07 32.43 17.86
C SER A 850 4.12 31.06 17.17
N GLY A 851 4.99 30.17 17.66
CA GLY A 851 5.15 28.79 17.22
C GLY A 851 5.90 28.64 15.89
N ASP A 852 6.66 29.65 15.48
CA ASP A 852 7.36 29.66 14.19
C ASP A 852 8.70 28.91 14.20
N GLY A 853 9.14 28.46 15.39
CA GLY A 853 10.36 27.71 15.64
C GLY A 853 11.55 28.56 16.05
N THR A 854 11.40 29.89 16.15
CA THR A 854 12.45 30.82 16.57
C THR A 854 11.89 31.82 17.57
N VAL A 855 12.61 32.07 18.66
CA VAL A 855 12.23 33.14 19.59
C VAL A 855 12.65 34.47 19.00
N THR A 856 11.70 35.33 18.66
CA THR A 856 11.92 36.63 18.02
C THR A 856 11.36 37.77 18.86
N GLN A 857 11.57 39.01 18.39
CA GLN A 857 10.91 40.18 18.99
C GLN A 857 9.39 40.10 18.88
N ALA A 858 8.84 39.44 17.85
CA ALA A 858 7.39 39.29 17.74
C ALA A 858 6.81 38.41 18.86
N ASP A 859 7.56 37.43 19.35
CA ASP A 859 7.16 36.61 20.47
C ASP A 859 7.19 37.39 21.79
N LEU A 860 8.23 38.21 21.99
CA LEU A 860 8.29 39.15 23.11
C LEU A 860 7.12 40.12 23.09
N ASP A 861 6.78 40.69 21.93
CA ASP A 861 5.64 41.61 21.82
C ASP A 861 4.32 40.91 22.21
N LEU A 862 4.14 39.63 21.86
CA LEU A 862 2.97 38.82 22.25
C LEU A 862 2.94 38.51 23.77
N ILE A 863 4.09 38.25 24.37
CA ILE A 863 4.21 38.03 25.82
C ILE A 863 3.94 39.33 26.57
N ASP A 864 4.55 40.44 26.15
CA ASP A 864 4.35 41.76 26.74
C ASP A 864 2.88 42.20 26.66
N ASP A 865 2.21 41.96 25.51
CA ASP A 865 0.77 42.18 25.35
C ASP A 865 -0.06 41.38 26.39
N CYS A 866 0.38 40.17 26.73
CA CYS A 866 -0.26 39.26 27.67
C CYS A 866 -0.01 39.61 29.16
N ILE A 867 1.19 40.08 29.50
CA ILE A 867 1.51 40.68 30.82
C ILE A 867 0.59 41.90 31.07
N GLY A 868 0.12 42.50 29.97
CA GLY A 868 -0.74 43.66 29.96
C GLY A 868 -0.05 44.78 29.21
N GLY A 869 0.12 44.62 27.90
CA GLY A 869 0.49 45.72 27.01
C GLY A 869 -0.74 46.62 26.83
N ASP A 870 -0.82 47.85 27.31
CA ASP A 870 0.02 48.58 28.26
C ASP A 870 -0.73 48.63 29.61
N CYS A 871 -0.03 48.66 30.74
CA CYS A 871 -0.47 49.58 31.77
C CYS A 871 -0.14 50.95 31.20
N PRO A 872 -1.06 51.67 30.52
CA PRO A 872 -0.69 52.82 29.70
C PRO A 872 -0.11 53.95 30.57
N VAL A 873 -0.28 53.78 31.88
CA VAL A 873 0.09 54.66 32.96
C VAL A 873 1.40 54.26 33.63
N ASP A 874 1.98 53.09 33.35
CA ASP A 874 3.42 52.78 33.55
C ASP A 874 4.20 53.32 32.34
N PHE A 875 4.15 54.63 32.18
CA PHE A 875 4.77 55.31 31.05
C PHE A 875 6.30 55.30 31.11
N SER A 876 6.87 54.93 32.26
CA SER A 876 8.32 54.78 32.41
C SER A 876 8.82 53.39 32.06
N GLY A 877 7.93 52.39 31.97
CA GLY A 877 8.24 51.00 31.66
C GLY A 877 9.05 50.34 32.77
N ASP A 878 8.83 50.75 34.02
CA ASP A 878 9.58 50.25 35.19
C ASP A 878 8.81 49.21 36.02
N GLY A 879 7.63 48.82 35.54
CA GLY A 879 6.74 47.84 36.16
C GLY A 879 5.93 48.40 37.32
N LEU A 880 6.02 49.69 37.64
CA LEU A 880 5.38 50.31 38.79
C LEU A 880 4.66 51.61 38.46
N VAL A 881 3.34 51.65 38.66
CA VAL A 881 2.57 52.91 38.56
C VAL A 881 2.93 53.86 39.70
N GLY A 882 3.70 54.88 39.37
CA GLY A 882 4.30 55.82 40.29
C GLY A 882 4.54 57.20 39.70
N SER A 883 5.21 58.05 40.46
CA SER A 883 5.53 59.41 40.00
C SER A 883 6.57 59.44 38.87
N SER A 884 7.30 58.34 38.66
CA SER A 884 8.22 58.13 37.53
C SER A 884 7.47 58.24 36.21
N ASP A 885 6.28 57.66 36.11
CA ASP A 885 5.47 57.65 34.88
C ASP A 885 4.93 59.01 34.52
N ILE A 886 4.46 59.77 35.51
CA ILE A 886 4.05 61.16 35.29
C ILE A 886 5.21 61.96 34.71
N THR A 887 6.42 61.71 35.22
CA THR A 887 7.62 62.43 34.77
C THR A 887 7.98 62.03 33.34
N ALA A 888 7.94 60.73 33.02
CA ALA A 888 8.19 60.22 31.67
C ALA A 888 7.14 60.72 30.67
N PHE A 889 5.86 60.65 31.03
CA PHE A 889 4.74 61.13 30.21
C PHE A 889 4.87 62.61 29.90
N LEU A 890 5.13 63.44 30.91
CA LEU A 890 5.29 64.88 30.70
C LEU A 890 6.50 65.22 29.83
N GLN A 891 7.59 64.44 29.89
CA GLN A 891 8.75 64.65 29.03
C GLN A 891 8.42 64.40 27.56
N VAL A 892 7.72 63.31 27.26
CA VAL A 892 7.26 63.00 25.89
C VAL A 892 6.21 64.02 25.44
N TRP A 893 5.27 64.38 26.31
CA TRP A 893 4.28 65.41 26.03
C TRP A 893 4.90 66.77 25.69
N PHE A 894 5.91 67.23 26.44
CA PHE A 894 6.61 68.47 26.12
C PHE A 894 7.37 68.38 24.78
N ALA A 895 7.95 67.21 24.47
CA ALA A 895 8.61 66.97 23.20
C ALA A 895 7.63 67.01 22.02
N ASP A 896 6.46 66.41 22.18
CA ASP A 896 5.38 66.42 21.20
C ASP A 896 4.83 67.82 20.93
N ILE A 897 4.55 68.59 21.97
CA ILE A 897 4.07 69.98 21.83
C ILE A 897 5.12 70.87 21.12
N ALA A 898 6.41 70.58 21.29
CA ALA A 898 7.49 71.31 20.63
C ALA A 898 7.80 70.80 19.21
N GLY A 899 7.64 69.49 18.97
CA GLY A 899 8.07 68.78 17.77
C GLY A 899 6.96 68.44 16.77
N GLY A 900 5.70 68.50 17.17
CA GLY A 900 4.55 68.13 16.34
C GLY A 900 4.39 66.62 16.13
N THR A 901 4.94 65.80 17.03
CA THR A 901 4.73 64.34 17.08
C THR A 901 3.50 63.99 17.92
N THR A 902 3.09 62.72 17.92
CA THR A 902 1.86 62.23 18.57
C THR A 902 2.13 61.06 19.53
N ASN A 903 3.33 61.02 20.12
CA ASN A 903 3.76 59.93 21.00
C ASN A 903 3.11 59.99 22.39
N ALA A 904 2.53 61.12 22.78
CA ALA A 904 1.78 61.35 24.02
C ALA A 904 0.29 61.67 23.75
N ASP A 905 -0.26 61.29 22.59
CA ASP A 905 -1.70 61.35 22.27
C ASP A 905 -2.46 60.23 23.00
N PHE A 906 -2.46 60.31 24.33
CA PHE A 906 -2.93 59.27 25.23
C PHE A 906 -4.43 58.93 25.06
N ASN A 907 -5.23 59.87 24.55
CA ASN A 907 -6.65 59.65 24.32
C ASN A 907 -6.99 59.31 22.84
N ASN A 908 -5.98 59.12 22.00
CA ASN A 908 -6.10 58.80 20.57
C ASN A 908 -6.95 59.82 19.77
N SER A 909 -6.80 61.11 20.05
CA SER A 909 -7.56 62.18 19.37
C SER A 909 -6.97 62.62 18.03
N GLY A 910 -5.79 62.12 17.68
CA GLY A 910 -5.01 62.51 16.50
C GLY A 910 -4.09 63.70 16.76
N GLY A 911 -3.79 64.04 18.01
CA GLY A 911 -2.83 65.10 18.36
C GLY A 911 -2.64 65.32 19.87
N THR A 912 -1.40 65.61 20.28
CA THR A 912 -1.03 65.79 21.69
C THR A 912 -1.45 67.16 22.25
N GLY A 913 -2.17 67.18 23.37
CA GLY A 913 -2.69 68.37 24.03
C GLY A 913 -2.98 68.17 25.53
N SER A 914 -3.64 69.15 26.16
CA SER A 914 -3.96 69.06 27.60
C SER A 914 -5.02 68.00 27.93
N ALA A 915 -5.78 67.56 26.93
CA ALA A 915 -6.74 66.46 27.07
C ALA A 915 -6.04 65.14 27.35
N ASP A 916 -4.84 64.93 26.80
CA ASP A 916 -4.03 63.73 27.02
C ASP A 916 -3.47 63.67 28.43
N ILE A 917 -3.01 64.81 28.98
CA ILE A 917 -2.63 64.89 30.41
C ILE A 917 -3.80 64.48 31.31
N THR A 918 -5.00 64.95 30.98
CA THR A 918 -6.19 64.66 31.78
C THR A 918 -6.57 63.19 31.69
N ALA A 919 -6.49 62.59 30.49
CA ALA A 919 -6.75 61.18 30.26
C ALA A 919 -5.69 60.30 30.96
N PHE A 920 -4.42 60.63 30.81
CA PHE A 920 -3.29 59.96 31.46
C PHE A 920 -3.42 59.96 32.98
N LEU A 921 -3.58 61.14 33.59
CA LEU A 921 -3.71 61.24 35.05
C LEU A 921 -4.95 60.53 35.57
N SER A 922 -6.06 60.53 34.82
CA SER A 922 -7.28 59.82 35.21
C SER A 922 -7.08 58.31 35.24
N ALA A 923 -6.41 57.76 34.23
CA ALA A 923 -6.04 56.35 34.19
C ALA A 923 -5.00 56.03 35.29
N TRP A 924 -4.01 56.90 35.50
CA TRP A 924 -2.93 56.70 36.49
C TRP A 924 -3.48 56.68 37.92
N PHE A 925 -4.41 57.58 38.25
CA PHE A 925 -5.08 57.57 39.56
C PHE A 925 -5.96 56.34 39.78
N ALA A 926 -6.54 55.77 38.72
CA ALA A 926 -7.30 54.52 38.83
C ALA A 926 -6.35 53.36 39.16
N ALA A 927 -5.22 53.27 38.45
CA ALA A 927 -4.25 52.20 38.63
C ALA A 927 -3.51 52.23 39.98
N LEU A 928 -3.30 53.41 40.58
CA LEU A 928 -2.74 53.52 41.96
C LEU A 928 -3.56 52.77 43.03
N GLY A 929 -4.86 52.55 42.80
CA GLY A 929 -5.76 51.90 43.76
C GLY A 929 -5.94 50.40 43.53
N THR A 930 -5.66 49.91 42.33
CA THR A 930 -5.97 48.53 41.90
C THR A 930 -4.77 47.75 41.43
N GLY A 931 -3.61 48.40 41.24
CA GLY A 931 -2.52 47.86 40.44
C GLY A 931 -2.81 48.02 38.95
N CYS A 932 -1.77 47.76 38.14
CA CYS A 932 -1.98 47.05 36.89
C CYS A 932 -2.30 45.60 37.31
#